data_AF-A0A8C3H4N9-F1
#
_entry.id   AF-A0A8C3H4N9-F1
#
_cell.length_a   1.000
_cell.length_b   1.000
_cell.length_c   1.000
_cell.angle_alpha   90.00
_cell.angle_beta   90.00
_cell.angle_gamma   90.00
#
_symmetry.space_group_name_H-M   'P 1'
#
loop_
_entity.id
_entity.type
_entity.pdbx_description
1 polymer ?
#
loop_
_entity_poly.entity_id
_entity_poly.type
_entity_poly.pdbx_seq_one_letter_code
_entity_poly.pdbx_strand_id
1 'polypeptide(L)'
;MTFPQAQTSPDRALEGPCRPSPAGNIPPASLSQPACHPTGKPPSRYTRGRSLSRRRGEAAGFRDHFPLALGALPNRAGQYKRTEVFRRLRTGSDHAEGTAGIAPGGKGRGRAGPGLPALLLPRTRHPRDTAPAAPRALGEPRETDGACRGTNYLVARRVAEQRQSGRSRAARAWPSKANCPYYAKAELLADYLQTNLPNFRVHKITQHPDKWEQWLHDIRETNGWEHSQSPIIWRELLDRGGKGQLLGGLNDFLEYAQQYYGITSMMLSEEMLDIAEENLQAHLEIVKEDEEIKSLIKPVQIWITSASVPICYHLIPLLASGEVFGMTTEISIHLLDTDQFKEILHSIVMEAEDMAFPLLRSISEHTKIDQAFIDADIIIVLDDVLLNLEVQSLENYIREVSEICQVYAPLIEKNAKSEVKVISSGKTFANLKAMMLRTYGPSIRPENIIAIATSWESAAKAMLARKLNMNTAGVKDVIVWGNITGSNYIDLSHAKLYGYDCAIWGPANFQRPLLNMIYDREWIHSEFLSAQSTLSSRVSRCTGMLPAHAVATVLRYWYHGSPSEEIISVGILSEGQFCVPEGIVFSMPVMFRNGNWEVVTEVEINEITQKVLGRLSHELVQEKLVALKEISEMHPYEAE
;
A
#
# COMPACT_ATOMS: atom_id res chain seq x y z
N MET A 1 -33.57 -69.88 -5.33
CA MET A 1 -34.86 -70.59 -5.17
C MET A 1 -35.86 -69.62 -4.55
N THR A 2 -36.90 -69.27 -5.33
CA THR A 2 -38.28 -68.94 -4.94
C THR A 2 -38.61 -68.09 -3.69
N PHE A 3 -39.17 -66.90 -3.97
CA PHE A 3 -40.10 -66.02 -3.21
C PHE A 3 -41.36 -66.74 -2.62
N PRO A 4 -42.41 -66.04 -2.06
CA PRO A 4 -42.55 -65.02 -1.00
C PRO A 4 -43.78 -65.29 -0.08
N GLN A 5 -44.18 -64.36 0.81
CA GLN A 5 -45.57 -63.97 1.18
C GLN A 5 -45.55 -62.99 2.39
N ALA A 6 -46.48 -62.08 2.67
CA ALA A 6 -47.50 -61.31 1.95
C ALA A 6 -48.27 -60.45 3.00
N GLN A 7 -48.60 -59.19 2.64
CA GLN A 7 -49.79 -58.39 3.06
C GLN A 7 -49.96 -58.02 4.56
N THR A 8 -50.55 -56.90 5.02
CA THR A 8 -51.68 -56.04 4.60
C THR A 8 -51.61 -54.66 5.30
N SER A 9 -52.07 -53.60 4.64
CA SER A 9 -52.53 -52.27 5.15
C SER A 9 -54.00 -52.36 5.68
N PRO A 10 -54.80 -51.31 6.06
CA PRO A 10 -54.63 -49.83 5.99
C PRO A 10 -55.28 -48.95 7.14
N ASP A 11 -55.07 -47.62 7.03
CA ASP A 11 -56.00 -46.47 7.20
C ASP A 11 -56.54 -45.84 8.54
N ARG A 12 -56.51 -44.48 8.50
CA ARG A 12 -57.33 -43.38 9.13
C ARG A 12 -56.93 -42.82 10.52
N ALA A 13 -56.43 -41.56 10.61
CA ALA A 13 -57.14 -40.24 10.69
C ALA A 13 -57.73 -39.99 12.11
N LEU A 14 -57.51 -38.94 12.92
CA LEU A 14 -57.41 -37.47 12.79
C LEU A 14 -56.93 -36.85 14.14
N GLU A 15 -56.68 -35.52 14.14
CA GLU A 15 -56.62 -34.54 15.26
C GLU A 15 -55.24 -33.95 15.62
N GLY A 16 -55.17 -32.61 15.54
CA GLY A 16 -54.00 -31.76 15.82
C GLY A 16 -53.98 -31.17 17.23
N PRO A 17 -53.49 -29.93 17.44
CA PRO A 17 -52.08 -29.64 17.72
C PRO A 17 -51.87 -29.08 19.15
N CYS A 18 -50.70 -29.36 19.75
CA CYS A 18 -50.27 -28.71 21.00
C CYS A 18 -48.85 -28.14 20.89
N ARG A 19 -48.73 -26.85 21.21
CA ARG A 19 -47.49 -26.06 21.37
C ARG A 19 -46.58 -26.62 22.47
N PRO A 20 -45.25 -26.42 22.42
CA PRO A 20 -44.40 -26.48 23.59
C PRO A 20 -44.05 -25.08 24.13
N SER A 21 -44.00 -24.98 25.45
CA SER A 21 -43.50 -23.85 26.25
C SER A 21 -42.33 -24.32 27.14
N PRO A 22 -41.52 -23.40 27.72
CA PRO A 22 -40.06 -23.56 27.87
C PRO A 22 -39.56 -23.79 29.31
N ALA A 23 -38.33 -24.30 29.45
CA ALA A 23 -37.43 -24.19 30.62
C ALA A 23 -36.03 -24.72 30.22
N GLY A 24 -34.87 -24.21 30.67
CA GLY A 24 -34.58 -23.23 31.71
C GLY A 24 -33.08 -22.88 31.74
N ASN A 25 -32.77 -21.77 32.43
CA ASN A 25 -31.44 -21.22 32.72
C ASN A 25 -30.89 -21.75 34.06
N ILE A 26 -29.58 -22.06 34.14
CA ILE A 26 -28.76 -22.18 35.38
C ILE A 26 -27.29 -21.73 35.06
N PRO A 27 -26.52 -21.12 36.01
CA PRO A 27 -25.49 -20.09 35.78
C PRO A 27 -24.01 -20.59 35.89
N PRO A 28 -22.97 -19.72 35.85
CA PRO A 28 -21.57 -20.13 35.64
C PRO A 28 -20.78 -20.39 36.94
N ALA A 29 -19.80 -21.29 36.89
CA ALA A 29 -18.88 -21.59 37.98
C ALA A 29 -17.40 -21.53 37.54
N SER A 30 -16.63 -20.81 38.34
CA SER A 30 -15.18 -20.59 38.31
C SER A 30 -14.37 -21.70 38.99
N LEU A 31 -13.27 -22.16 38.40
CA LEU A 31 -12.20 -22.98 39.03
C LEU A 31 -10.87 -22.66 38.31
N SER A 32 -9.98 -21.85 38.89
CA SER A 32 -8.87 -22.20 39.81
C SER A 32 -7.63 -22.83 39.15
N GLN A 33 -6.56 -22.04 39.03
CA GLN A 33 -5.18 -22.47 38.71
C GLN A 33 -4.48 -23.06 39.96
N PRO A 34 -3.52 -24.00 39.82
CA PRO A 34 -2.63 -24.37 40.91
C PRO A 34 -1.29 -23.63 40.84
N ALA A 35 -0.84 -23.16 42.01
CA ALA A 35 0.46 -22.57 42.26
C ALA A 35 1.47 -23.62 42.77
N CYS A 36 2.71 -23.57 42.28
CA CYS A 36 3.87 -24.17 42.93
C CYS A 36 5.03 -23.17 42.91
N HIS A 37 5.45 -22.71 44.10
CA HIS A 37 6.77 -22.13 44.36
C HIS A 37 7.81 -23.24 44.55
N PRO A 38 9.10 -22.94 44.35
CA PRO A 38 9.93 -22.81 45.54
C PRO A 38 10.86 -21.60 45.55
N THR A 39 11.23 -21.27 46.78
CA THR A 39 11.99 -20.14 47.31
C THR A 39 13.49 -20.21 47.04
N GLY A 40 14.12 -19.07 46.71
CA GLY A 40 15.58 -18.88 46.74
C GLY A 40 15.94 -17.39 46.80
N LYS A 41 16.59 -16.96 47.89
CA LYS A 41 16.95 -15.57 48.25
C LYS A 41 17.99 -14.93 47.30
N PRO A 42 18.03 -13.59 47.16
CA PRO A 42 19.09 -12.88 46.43
C PRO A 42 20.25 -12.47 47.36
N PRO A 43 21.50 -12.35 46.88
CA PRO A 43 22.54 -11.67 47.64
C PRO A 43 22.57 -10.18 47.30
N SER A 44 22.79 -9.39 48.36
CA SER A 44 22.93 -7.95 48.38
C SER A 44 24.38 -7.49 48.17
N ARG A 45 24.50 -6.34 47.49
CA ARG A 45 25.48 -5.25 47.64
C ARG A 45 26.96 -5.59 47.88
N TYR A 46 27.79 -5.15 46.91
CA TYR A 46 29.02 -4.42 47.20
C TYR A 46 28.99 -3.03 46.57
N THR A 47 29.52 -2.06 47.31
CA THR A 47 29.40 -0.62 47.15
C THR A 47 30.59 0.04 46.46
N ARG A 48 30.29 1.18 45.81
CA ARG A 48 31.10 2.40 45.62
C ARG A 48 32.26 2.39 44.61
N GLY A 49 32.02 3.11 43.51
CA GLY A 49 32.54 4.49 43.40
C GLY A 49 33.43 4.78 42.19
N ARG A 50 32.93 5.59 41.25
CA ARG A 50 33.54 6.88 40.85
C ARG A 50 32.68 7.58 39.81
N SER A 51 32.24 8.78 40.17
CA SER A 51 31.76 9.81 39.28
C SER A 51 32.91 10.36 38.44
N LEU A 52 32.69 10.56 37.14
CA LEU A 52 33.45 11.51 36.34
C LEU A 52 32.51 12.18 35.33
N SER A 53 32.41 13.49 35.48
CA SER A 53 31.71 14.46 34.64
C SER A 53 32.55 14.87 33.42
N ARG A 54 31.86 15.32 32.35
CA ARG A 54 32.36 16.05 31.15
C ARG A 54 33.13 15.15 30.15
N ARG A 55 32.90 15.22 28.84
CA ARG A 55 32.85 16.44 28.00
C ARG A 55 31.97 16.24 26.75
N ARG A 56 31.28 17.32 26.37
CA ARG A 56 30.93 17.65 24.98
C ARG A 56 32.22 17.96 24.20
N GLY A 57 32.27 17.49 22.96
CA GLY A 57 33.01 18.06 21.83
C GLY A 57 32.24 17.60 20.59
N GLU A 58 31.46 18.44 19.92
CA GLU A 58 31.86 19.43 18.90
C GLU A 58 32.78 18.88 17.80
N ALA A 59 32.12 18.58 16.67
CA ALA A 59 32.39 19.07 15.32
C ALA A 59 33.71 18.70 14.60
N ALA A 60 33.57 17.87 13.56
CA ALA A 60 34.01 18.15 12.19
C ALA A 60 33.05 17.35 11.27
N GLY A 61 32.35 17.90 10.28
CA GLY A 61 32.63 19.08 9.47
C GLY A 61 33.13 18.64 8.09
N PHE A 62 32.26 18.06 7.25
CA PHE A 62 32.38 18.16 5.80
C PHE A 62 31.02 18.51 5.21
N ARG A 63 30.99 19.69 4.62
CA ARG A 63 29.89 20.32 3.89
C ARG A 63 30.29 20.36 2.42
N ASP A 64 29.25 20.44 1.59
CA ASP A 64 29.19 20.84 0.18
C ASP A 64 29.44 19.68 -0.82
N HIS A 65 28.54 19.35 -1.75
CA HIS A 65 27.69 20.23 -2.57
C HIS A 65 26.32 19.62 -2.92
N PHE A 66 25.28 20.42 -2.67
CA PHE A 66 23.96 20.33 -3.30
C PHE A 66 24.02 20.92 -4.73
N PRO A 67 23.34 20.30 -5.71
CA PRO A 67 22.54 21.02 -6.68
C PRO A 67 21.09 21.03 -6.20
N LEU A 68 20.62 22.19 -5.74
CA LEU A 68 19.20 22.48 -5.57
C LEU A 68 18.55 22.55 -6.97
N ALA A 69 18.06 21.42 -7.47
CA ALA A 69 17.02 21.42 -8.48
C ALA A 69 15.67 21.60 -7.75
N LEU A 70 15.28 22.86 -7.53
CA LEU A 70 13.91 23.22 -7.19
C LEU A 70 13.04 22.94 -8.42
N GLY A 71 12.68 21.67 -8.61
CA GLY A 71 11.53 21.29 -9.42
C GLY A 71 10.28 21.67 -8.63
N ALA A 72 9.65 22.78 -9.03
CA ALA A 72 8.37 23.20 -8.48
C ALA A 72 7.35 22.06 -8.63
N LEU A 73 6.89 21.52 -7.51
CA LEU A 73 5.66 20.72 -7.46
C LEU A 73 4.52 21.61 -8.00
N PRO A 74 3.69 21.14 -8.93
CA PRO A 74 2.53 21.91 -9.36
C PRO A 74 1.60 22.05 -8.15
N ASN A 75 1.40 23.29 -7.72
CA ASN A 75 0.26 23.65 -6.88
C ASN A 75 -0.99 23.00 -7.48
N ARG A 76 -1.78 22.31 -6.65
CA ARG A 76 -3.18 21.97 -6.97
C ARG A 76 -3.95 23.28 -7.18
N ALA A 77 -3.87 23.78 -8.41
CA ALA A 77 -4.60 24.91 -8.95
C ALA A 77 -5.37 24.45 -10.21
N GLY A 78 -5.96 23.25 -10.16
CA GLY A 78 -6.88 22.74 -11.17
C GLY A 78 -8.30 23.24 -10.96
N GLN A 79 -8.50 24.55 -10.83
CA GLN A 79 -9.85 25.15 -10.79
C GLN A 79 -9.93 26.58 -11.38
N TYR A 80 -8.88 27.06 -12.06
CA TYR A 80 -8.91 28.36 -12.73
C TYR A 80 -8.36 28.27 -14.17
N LYS A 81 -9.14 27.63 -15.04
CA LYS A 81 -9.13 27.85 -16.50
C LYS A 81 -10.55 28.14 -17.01
N ARG A 82 -11.28 29.02 -16.33
CA ARG A 82 -12.49 29.68 -16.86
C ARG A 82 -12.27 31.18 -16.79
N THR A 83 -11.50 31.75 -17.72
CA THR A 83 -11.40 33.23 -17.86
C THR A 83 -10.93 33.73 -19.24
N GLU A 84 -10.67 32.86 -20.23
CA GLU A 84 -10.23 33.33 -21.56
C GLU A 84 -11.36 33.61 -22.56
N VAL A 85 -12.58 33.10 -22.33
CA VAL A 85 -13.74 33.38 -23.18
C VAL A 85 -14.38 34.76 -22.89
N PHE A 86 -14.24 35.29 -21.67
CA PHE A 86 -14.76 36.62 -21.31
C PHE A 86 -13.90 37.81 -21.75
N ARG A 87 -12.68 37.57 -22.26
CA ARG A 87 -11.77 38.66 -22.72
C ARG A 87 -11.96 39.03 -24.20
N ARG A 88 -12.61 38.19 -25.00
CA ARG A 88 -12.82 38.42 -26.44
C ARG A 88 -13.99 39.35 -26.80
N LEU A 89 -14.79 39.79 -25.82
CA LEU A 89 -15.91 40.72 -26.04
C LEU A 89 -15.58 42.19 -25.70
N ARG A 90 -14.30 42.57 -25.55
CA ARG A 90 -13.92 43.95 -25.16
C ARG A 90 -12.98 44.72 -26.09
N THR A 91 -12.58 44.17 -27.23
CA THR A 91 -11.75 44.93 -28.18
C THR A 91 -12.14 44.62 -29.61
N GLY A 92 -12.97 45.49 -30.18
CA GLY A 92 -13.19 45.59 -31.61
C GLY A 92 -13.39 47.05 -31.99
N SER A 93 -12.29 47.76 -32.30
CA SER A 93 -12.26 48.65 -33.46
C SER A 93 -10.81 48.90 -33.92
N ASP A 94 -10.71 49.06 -35.24
CA ASP A 94 -9.69 49.77 -36.02
C ASP A 94 -8.42 49.04 -36.50
N HIS A 95 -8.57 48.56 -37.75
CA HIS A 95 -7.84 48.97 -38.96
C HIS A 95 -6.32 48.76 -39.12
N ALA A 96 -6.04 48.00 -40.18
CA ALA A 96 -5.19 48.32 -41.35
C ALA A 96 -3.67 48.06 -41.32
N GLU A 97 -3.28 47.23 -42.31
CA GLU A 97 -2.09 47.25 -43.17
C GLU A 97 -0.67 47.21 -42.60
N GLY A 98 0.17 46.35 -43.20
CA GLY A 98 1.62 46.52 -43.19
C GLY A 98 2.44 45.23 -43.30
N THR A 99 2.89 44.93 -44.52
CA THR A 99 3.87 43.88 -44.88
C THR A 99 5.33 44.21 -44.50
N ALA A 100 6.18 43.16 -44.55
CA ALA A 100 7.66 43.12 -44.46
C ALA A 100 8.25 43.09 -43.02
N GLY A 101 9.34 42.38 -42.68
CA GLY A 101 10.28 41.53 -43.39
C GLY A 101 11.50 41.25 -42.46
N ILE A 102 12.06 40.03 -42.53
CA ILE A 102 13.50 39.66 -42.38
C ILE A 102 14.31 40.20 -41.17
N ALA A 103 14.65 39.29 -40.23
CA ALA A 103 15.93 38.99 -39.50
C ALA A 103 17.11 40.02 -39.38
N PRO A 104 18.20 39.75 -38.61
CA PRO A 104 18.37 39.28 -37.21
C PRO A 104 19.48 40.03 -36.41
N GLY A 105 19.62 39.73 -35.10
CA GLY A 105 20.93 39.58 -34.43
C GLY A 105 21.45 40.68 -33.48
N GLY A 106 22.12 40.25 -32.39
CA GLY A 106 23.31 40.95 -31.87
C GLY A 106 23.37 41.40 -30.40
N LYS A 107 23.83 40.51 -29.52
CA LYS A 107 24.87 40.65 -28.45
C LYS A 107 25.02 41.93 -27.59
N GLY A 108 25.17 41.69 -26.26
CA GLY A 108 26.25 42.25 -25.42
C GLY A 108 25.81 43.24 -24.33
N ARG A 109 25.72 42.85 -23.04
CA ARG A 109 26.77 42.71 -21.99
C ARG A 109 27.13 44.01 -21.23
N GLY A 110 26.92 43.96 -19.91
CA GLY A 110 27.76 44.53 -18.84
C GLY A 110 27.29 45.86 -18.23
N ARG A 111 27.50 46.18 -16.95
CA ARG A 111 28.05 45.49 -15.76
C ARG A 111 27.97 46.49 -14.57
N ALA A 112 27.81 45.96 -13.33
CA ALA A 112 28.14 46.55 -11.99
C ALA A 112 27.40 47.85 -11.56
N GLY A 113 26.84 48.04 -10.35
CA GLY A 113 27.05 47.53 -8.97
C GLY A 113 27.29 48.75 -8.04
N PRO A 114 27.33 48.66 -6.69
CA PRO A 114 26.52 47.94 -5.70
C PRO A 114 25.92 48.87 -4.60
N GLY A 115 25.09 48.34 -3.68
CA GLY A 115 24.68 49.06 -2.45
C GLY A 115 23.59 48.37 -1.60
N LEU A 116 24.03 47.67 -0.54
CA LEU A 116 23.27 47.11 0.62
C LEU A 116 22.60 48.20 1.48
N PRO A 117 21.92 47.90 2.62
CA PRO A 117 20.94 46.84 2.96
C PRO A 117 19.72 47.40 3.75
N ALA A 118 18.74 46.55 4.12
CA ALA A 118 18.27 46.36 5.51
C ALA A 118 16.77 45.97 5.61
N LEU A 119 16.55 44.75 6.10
CA LEU A 119 15.32 44.24 6.70
C LEU A 119 15.39 44.50 8.22
N LEU A 120 14.35 45.09 8.82
CA LEU A 120 14.07 45.00 10.25
C LEU A 120 12.55 44.98 10.49
N LEU A 121 12.09 43.82 10.96
CA LEU A 121 10.83 43.51 11.66
C LEU A 121 10.71 44.29 13.00
N PRO A 122 9.70 44.07 13.90
CA PRO A 122 8.28 43.67 13.79
C PRO A 122 7.34 44.47 14.76
N ARG A 123 6.10 43.98 14.93
CA ARG A 123 5.22 43.97 16.14
C ARG A 123 4.03 44.95 16.23
N THR A 124 2.85 44.36 16.04
CA THR A 124 1.64 44.35 16.90
C THR A 124 1.28 45.59 17.74
N ARG A 125 0.05 46.10 17.55
CA ARG A 125 -1.03 46.25 18.58
C ARG A 125 -2.20 47.12 18.07
N HIS A 126 -3.43 46.66 18.26
CA HIS A 126 -4.65 47.48 18.26
C HIS A 126 -4.63 48.48 19.44
N PRO A 127 -5.27 49.67 19.38
CA PRO A 127 -6.71 49.78 19.69
C PRO A 127 -7.53 50.97 19.11
N ARG A 128 -8.86 50.79 19.16
CA ARG A 128 -9.98 51.73 19.49
C ARG A 128 -10.25 53.03 18.71
N ASP A 129 -11.50 53.09 18.24
CA ASP A 129 -12.53 54.14 18.32
C ASP A 129 -12.16 55.60 18.04
N THR A 130 -12.81 56.18 17.03
CA THR A 130 -13.65 57.39 17.13
C THR A 130 -14.23 57.76 15.75
N ALA A 131 -15.56 57.85 15.64
CA ALA A 131 -16.24 58.64 14.61
C ALA A 131 -16.23 60.13 15.06
N PRO A 132 -16.38 61.14 14.16
CA PRO A 132 -17.72 61.46 13.65
C PRO A 132 -17.83 62.17 12.28
N ALA A 133 -19.07 62.15 11.77
CA ALA A 133 -19.84 63.21 11.09
C ALA A 133 -19.48 63.76 9.69
N ALA A 134 -20.53 63.77 8.86
CA ALA A 134 -20.67 64.25 7.48
C ALA A 134 -20.68 65.78 7.32
N PRO A 135 -20.74 66.27 6.06
CA PRO A 135 -21.95 67.02 5.70
C PRO A 135 -22.56 66.74 4.30
N ARG A 136 -23.90 66.85 4.29
CA ARG A 136 -24.88 67.33 3.27
C ARG A 136 -24.29 68.28 2.20
N ALA A 137 -24.86 68.52 1.01
CA ALA A 137 -26.07 68.13 0.25
C ALA A 137 -25.96 68.79 -1.15
N LEU A 138 -26.83 68.39 -2.11
CA LEU A 138 -27.62 69.23 -3.05
C LEU A 138 -27.69 68.66 -4.48
N GLY A 139 -28.93 68.51 -4.97
CA GLY A 139 -29.29 68.82 -6.36
C GLY A 139 -29.71 67.66 -7.27
N GLU A 140 -31.01 67.37 -7.32
CA GLU A 140 -31.70 66.91 -8.55
C GLU A 140 -32.06 68.13 -9.43
N PRO A 141 -32.59 68.03 -10.69
CA PRO A 141 -32.80 66.86 -11.57
C PRO A 141 -32.35 67.12 -13.04
N ARG A 142 -32.44 66.11 -13.93
CA ARG A 142 -33.04 66.21 -15.29
C ARG A 142 -33.00 64.88 -16.06
N GLU A 143 -34.17 64.48 -16.55
CA GLU A 143 -34.35 63.46 -17.59
C GLU A 143 -33.88 63.98 -18.95
N THR A 144 -33.13 63.16 -19.68
CA THR A 144 -33.10 63.13 -21.15
C THR A 144 -32.91 61.70 -21.61
N ASP A 145 -33.86 61.19 -22.40
CA ASP A 145 -33.82 59.92 -23.11
C ASP A 145 -32.61 59.83 -24.07
N GLY A 146 -31.99 58.66 -24.12
CA GLY A 146 -30.92 58.32 -25.05
C GLY A 146 -30.55 56.84 -24.94
N ALA A 147 -31.16 56.01 -25.79
CA ALA A 147 -30.95 54.57 -25.82
C ALA A 147 -29.51 54.18 -26.21
N CYS A 148 -28.85 53.40 -25.34
CA CYS A 148 -27.72 52.55 -25.69
C CYS A 148 -27.97 51.15 -25.09
N ARG A 149 -28.08 50.15 -25.97
CA ARG A 149 -28.26 48.73 -25.62
C ARG A 149 -27.02 48.24 -24.85
N GLY A 150 -27.20 47.97 -23.56
CA GLY A 150 -26.24 47.29 -22.71
C GLY A 150 -26.91 46.09 -22.03
N THR A 151 -26.38 44.91 -22.28
CA THR A 151 -26.67 43.65 -21.58
C THR A 151 -26.57 43.82 -20.07
N ASN A 152 -27.72 43.82 -19.39
CA ASN A 152 -27.87 43.74 -17.94
C ASN A 152 -28.92 42.66 -17.65
N TYR A 153 -28.50 41.45 -17.29
CA TYR A 153 -29.40 40.34 -16.96
C TYR A 153 -29.29 39.90 -15.50
N LEU A 154 -29.31 40.87 -14.57
CA LEU A 154 -29.57 40.64 -13.16
C LEU A 154 -30.30 41.86 -12.60
N VAL A 155 -31.54 41.69 -12.16
CA VAL A 155 -32.30 42.78 -11.54
C VAL A 155 -31.96 42.80 -10.05
N ALA A 156 -30.87 43.47 -9.69
CA ALA A 156 -30.58 43.76 -8.30
C ALA A 156 -31.45 44.95 -7.85
N ARG A 157 -32.50 44.69 -7.06
CA ARG A 157 -33.06 45.76 -6.22
C ARG A 157 -32.01 46.12 -5.18
N ARG A 158 -31.71 47.42 -5.01
CA ARG A 158 -30.86 47.92 -3.91
C ARG A 158 -31.31 47.27 -2.61
N VAL A 159 -30.46 46.42 -2.04
CA VAL A 159 -30.65 45.87 -0.70
C VAL A 159 -30.47 47.03 0.28
N ALA A 160 -31.58 47.60 0.71
CA ALA A 160 -31.61 48.43 1.91
C ALA A 160 -31.36 47.52 3.12
N GLU A 161 -30.43 47.95 3.96
CA GLU A 161 -30.03 47.39 5.25
C GLU A 161 -31.10 46.54 5.95
N GLN A 162 -30.94 45.21 5.95
CA GLN A 162 -31.58 44.36 6.95
C GLN A 162 -30.62 43.33 7.54
N ARG A 163 -30.24 43.64 8.79
CA ARG A 163 -29.78 42.75 9.86
C ARG A 163 -28.59 41.84 9.56
N GLN A 164 -27.42 42.38 9.86
CA GLN A 164 -26.33 41.65 10.50
C GLN A 164 -26.86 40.92 11.75
N SER A 165 -27.33 39.70 11.57
CA SER A 165 -27.52 38.71 12.62
C SER A 165 -26.58 37.55 12.26
N GLY A 166 -25.54 37.37 13.07
CA GLY A 166 -24.32 36.62 12.78
C GLY A 166 -24.44 35.10 12.56
N ARG A 167 -25.29 34.61 11.65
CA ARG A 167 -25.32 33.18 11.25
C ARG A 167 -25.71 32.98 9.79
N SER A 168 -24.73 32.98 8.89
CA SER A 168 -24.77 32.14 7.68
C SER A 168 -23.40 32.07 7.04
N ARG A 169 -22.58 31.16 7.57
CA ARG A 169 -21.52 30.52 6.81
C ARG A 169 -22.12 29.23 6.27
N ALA A 170 -22.73 29.32 5.09
CA ALA A 170 -23.34 28.18 4.42
C ALA A 170 -22.39 27.72 3.32
N ALA A 171 -21.81 26.52 3.45
CA ALA A 171 -21.39 25.77 2.28
C ALA A 171 -22.63 25.13 1.68
N ARG A 172 -22.78 25.19 0.37
CA ARG A 172 -23.88 24.53 -0.33
C ARG A 172 -23.29 23.62 -1.36
N ALA A 173 -23.63 22.35 -1.31
CA ALA A 173 -23.22 21.39 -2.32
C ALA A 173 -24.33 21.19 -3.36
N TRP A 174 -23.92 21.12 -4.63
CA TRP A 174 -24.79 21.13 -5.81
C TRP A 174 -24.50 19.95 -6.72
N PRO A 175 -24.92 18.74 -6.37
CA PRO A 175 -24.89 17.62 -7.28
C PRO A 175 -25.87 17.78 -8.40
N SER A 176 -25.42 17.46 -9.60
CA SER A 176 -26.27 17.51 -10.78
C SER A 176 -25.83 16.53 -11.84
N LYS A 177 -26.79 16.19 -12.68
CA LYS A 177 -26.54 15.59 -13.97
C LYS A 177 -25.82 16.62 -14.85
N ALA A 178 -24.66 16.28 -15.39
CA ALA A 178 -23.80 17.23 -16.12
C ALA A 178 -24.49 17.96 -17.28
N ASN A 179 -25.46 17.29 -17.92
CA ASN A 179 -26.24 17.82 -19.04
C ASN A 179 -27.59 18.46 -18.64
N CYS A 180 -27.76 18.86 -17.37
CA CYS A 180 -29.02 19.39 -16.89
C CYS A 180 -29.15 20.91 -17.13
N PRO A 181 -30.14 21.38 -17.90
CA PRO A 181 -30.37 22.82 -18.12
C PRO A 181 -30.74 23.56 -16.82
N TYR A 182 -31.49 22.89 -15.94
CA TYR A 182 -31.83 23.44 -14.64
C TYR A 182 -30.62 23.59 -13.72
N TYR A 183 -29.62 22.71 -13.86
CA TYR A 183 -28.36 22.87 -13.15
C TYR A 183 -27.56 24.07 -13.65
N ALA A 184 -27.48 24.30 -14.96
CA ALA A 184 -26.81 25.47 -15.52
C ALA A 184 -27.32 26.79 -14.91
N LYS A 185 -28.64 26.93 -14.79
CA LYS A 185 -29.26 28.11 -14.17
C LYS A 185 -28.95 28.23 -12.67
N ALA A 186 -29.00 27.10 -11.97
CA ALA A 186 -28.66 26.98 -10.56
C ALA A 186 -27.19 27.36 -10.29
N GLU A 187 -26.28 26.85 -11.11
CA GLU A 187 -24.85 27.07 -11.05
C GLU A 187 -24.50 28.55 -11.22
N LEU A 188 -25.08 29.22 -12.22
CA LEU A 188 -24.81 30.62 -12.49
C LEU A 188 -25.27 31.53 -11.35
N LEU A 189 -26.44 31.26 -10.78
CA LEU A 189 -26.91 31.99 -9.60
C LEU A 189 -26.03 31.70 -8.37
N ALA A 190 -25.59 30.45 -8.19
CA ALA A 190 -24.70 30.07 -7.10
C ALA A 190 -23.34 30.79 -7.21
N ASP A 191 -22.77 30.89 -8.40
CA ASP A 191 -21.52 31.63 -8.67
C ASP A 191 -21.68 33.13 -8.42
N TYR A 192 -22.80 33.70 -8.82
CA TYR A 192 -23.12 35.10 -8.51
C TYR A 192 -23.19 35.33 -7.01
N LEU A 193 -23.90 34.48 -6.26
CA LEU A 193 -24.00 34.59 -4.80
C LEU A 193 -22.63 34.44 -4.14
N GLN A 194 -21.80 33.47 -4.56
CA GLN A 194 -20.46 33.28 -4.02
C GLN A 194 -19.55 34.49 -4.28
N THR A 195 -19.65 35.09 -5.46
CA THR A 195 -18.83 36.25 -5.83
C THR A 195 -19.21 37.50 -5.03
N ASN A 196 -20.51 37.68 -4.76
CA ASN A 196 -21.03 38.91 -4.17
C ASN A 196 -21.29 38.82 -2.65
N LEU A 197 -21.25 37.63 -2.05
CA LEU A 197 -21.49 37.43 -0.62
C LEU A 197 -20.23 36.86 0.06
N PRO A 198 -19.61 37.59 1.01
CA PRO A 198 -18.28 37.26 1.55
C PRO A 198 -18.22 35.94 2.35
N ASN A 199 -19.36 35.41 2.80
CA ASN A 199 -19.46 34.17 3.59
C ASN A 199 -20.26 33.06 2.88
N PHE A 200 -20.54 33.21 1.59
CA PHE A 200 -21.26 32.22 0.80
C PHE A 200 -20.25 31.33 0.07
N ARG A 201 -20.29 30.03 0.32
CA ARG A 201 -19.41 29.04 -0.32
C ARG A 201 -20.26 28.02 -1.07
N VAL A 202 -19.85 27.70 -2.28
CA VAL A 202 -20.48 26.72 -3.16
C VAL A 202 -19.50 25.60 -3.43
N HIS A 203 -19.99 24.37 -3.30
CA HIS A 203 -19.31 23.17 -3.70
C HIS A 203 -20.11 22.54 -4.84
N LYS A 204 -19.54 22.45 -6.03
CA LYS A 204 -20.24 21.90 -7.20
C LYS A 204 -19.86 20.44 -7.35
N ILE A 205 -20.86 19.56 -7.42
CA ILE A 205 -20.66 18.14 -7.66
C ILE A 205 -21.34 17.84 -9.00
N THR A 206 -20.63 17.25 -9.94
CA THR A 206 -21.19 17.00 -11.28
C THR A 206 -20.99 15.54 -11.59
N GLN A 207 -22.06 14.87 -12.02
CA GLN A 207 -22.07 13.44 -12.34
C GLN A 207 -22.44 13.23 -13.81
N HIS A 208 -21.81 12.23 -14.42
CA HIS A 208 -22.17 11.80 -15.76
C HIS A 208 -23.65 11.39 -15.83
N PRO A 209 -24.36 11.70 -16.92
CA PRO A 209 -25.77 11.34 -17.10
C PRO A 209 -26.15 9.91 -16.73
N ASP A 210 -25.31 8.94 -17.07
CA ASP A 210 -25.57 7.50 -16.86
C ASP A 210 -25.35 7.04 -15.41
N LYS A 211 -24.58 7.80 -14.63
CA LYS A 211 -24.29 7.48 -13.22
C LYS A 211 -25.20 8.24 -12.26
N TRP A 212 -25.97 9.20 -12.77
CA TRP A 212 -26.76 10.13 -11.98
C TRP A 212 -27.85 9.42 -11.17
N GLU A 213 -28.64 8.52 -11.77
CA GLU A 213 -29.76 7.90 -11.08
C GLU A 213 -29.30 7.05 -9.89
N GLN A 214 -28.21 6.28 -10.07
CA GLN A 214 -27.62 5.48 -8.99
C GLN A 214 -27.01 6.36 -7.90
N TRP A 215 -26.21 7.37 -8.29
CA TRP A 215 -25.63 8.31 -7.33
C TRP A 215 -26.70 9.05 -6.51
N LEU A 216 -27.80 9.46 -7.15
CA LEU A 216 -28.93 10.11 -6.49
C LEU A 216 -29.69 9.15 -5.56
N HIS A 217 -29.72 7.85 -5.85
CA HIS A 217 -30.28 6.86 -4.93
C HIS A 217 -29.44 6.78 -3.65
N ASP A 218 -28.13 6.59 -3.78
CA ASP A 218 -27.21 6.43 -2.66
C ASP A 218 -27.20 7.64 -1.72
N ILE A 219 -27.21 8.85 -2.28
CA ILE A 219 -27.22 10.09 -1.47
C ILE A 219 -28.53 10.28 -0.71
N ARG A 220 -29.67 9.82 -1.27
CA ARG A 220 -30.98 9.89 -0.64
C ARG A 220 -31.11 8.92 0.51
N GLU A 221 -30.66 7.68 0.33
CA GLU A 221 -30.63 6.70 1.41
C GLU A 221 -29.72 7.14 2.55
N THR A 222 -28.52 7.63 2.23
CA THR A 222 -27.54 8.07 3.23
C THR A 222 -28.07 9.23 4.09
N ASN A 223 -28.80 10.18 3.49
CA ASN A 223 -29.24 11.38 4.20
C ASN A 223 -30.69 11.33 4.68
N GLY A 224 -31.50 10.37 4.19
CA GLY A 224 -32.94 10.30 4.40
C GLY A 224 -33.68 11.44 3.68
N TRP A 225 -33.29 11.74 2.44
CA TRP A 225 -33.86 12.86 1.66
C TRP A 225 -34.85 12.38 0.60
N GLU A 226 -35.93 13.13 0.43
CA GLU A 226 -36.90 12.91 -0.65
C GLU A 226 -36.63 13.91 -1.79
N HIS A 227 -36.04 13.44 -2.87
CA HIS A 227 -35.82 14.20 -4.10
C HIS A 227 -35.75 13.25 -5.30
N SER A 228 -35.99 13.71 -6.52
CA SER A 228 -36.01 12.81 -7.69
C SER A 228 -35.46 13.42 -8.98
N GLN A 229 -35.10 14.70 -8.97
CA GLN A 229 -34.72 15.44 -10.17
C GLN A 229 -33.32 16.06 -10.02
N SER A 230 -32.80 16.60 -11.12
CA SER A 230 -31.58 17.39 -11.12
C SER A 230 -31.94 18.88 -11.28
N PRO A 231 -31.23 19.81 -10.63
CA PRO A 231 -30.19 19.59 -9.62
C PRO A 231 -30.78 19.27 -8.24
N ILE A 232 -30.01 18.60 -7.38
CA ILE A 232 -30.31 18.51 -5.95
C ILE A 232 -29.46 19.53 -5.20
N ILE A 233 -30.06 20.27 -4.27
CA ILE A 233 -29.41 21.39 -3.61
C ILE A 233 -29.64 21.26 -2.11
N TRP A 234 -28.58 21.40 -1.32
CA TRP A 234 -28.67 21.47 0.14
C TRP A 234 -27.72 22.51 0.71
N ARG A 235 -27.89 22.81 1.99
CA ARG A 235 -27.00 23.69 2.76
C ARG A 235 -26.36 22.95 3.92
N GLU A 236 -25.13 23.32 4.22
CA GLU A 236 -24.33 22.84 5.34
C GLU A 236 -23.81 24.02 6.16
N LEU A 237 -23.83 23.86 7.48
CA LEU A 237 -23.27 24.84 8.41
C LEU A 237 -21.81 24.47 8.70
N LEU A 238 -20.90 25.21 8.07
CA LEU A 238 -19.46 24.91 8.01
C LEU A 238 -18.75 24.87 9.37
N ASP A 239 -19.20 25.67 10.35
CA ASP A 239 -18.47 25.82 11.62
C ASP A 239 -18.73 24.67 12.62
N ARG A 240 -19.63 23.72 12.32
CA ARG A 240 -20.06 22.69 13.28
C ARG A 240 -20.22 21.28 12.70
N GLY A 241 -19.89 21.05 11.42
CA GLY A 241 -20.13 19.75 10.78
C GLY A 241 -21.60 19.33 10.84
N GLY A 242 -22.53 20.28 10.62
CA GLY A 242 -23.95 20.01 10.74
C GLY A 242 -24.47 19.15 9.58
N LYS A 243 -25.39 18.22 9.87
CA LYS A 243 -26.10 17.40 8.87
C LYS A 243 -26.66 18.31 7.77
N GLY A 244 -26.38 17.96 6.51
CA GLY A 244 -26.88 18.71 5.35
C GLY A 244 -28.40 18.85 5.41
N GLN A 245 -28.89 20.07 5.20
CA GLN A 245 -30.33 20.33 5.12
C GLN A 245 -30.71 20.50 3.66
N LEU A 246 -31.50 19.56 3.15
CA LEU A 246 -32.07 19.61 1.81
C LEU A 246 -32.83 20.93 1.61
N LEU A 247 -32.49 21.63 0.53
CA LEU A 247 -33.26 22.78 0.05
C LEU A 247 -34.25 22.34 -1.02
N GLY A 248 -33.86 21.39 -1.89
CA GLY A 248 -34.71 20.86 -2.95
C GLY A 248 -34.06 20.98 -4.32
N GLY A 249 -34.84 21.34 -5.33
CA GLY A 249 -34.41 21.55 -6.71
C GLY A 249 -34.19 23.02 -7.06
N LEU A 250 -34.05 23.31 -8.35
CA LEU A 250 -33.80 24.68 -8.85
C LEU A 250 -34.83 25.70 -8.32
N ASN A 251 -36.13 25.37 -8.36
CA ASN A 251 -37.18 26.30 -7.97
C ASN A 251 -37.09 26.68 -6.50
N ASP A 252 -36.88 25.69 -5.63
CA ASP A 252 -36.72 25.90 -4.18
C ASP A 252 -35.52 26.80 -3.89
N PHE A 253 -34.45 26.65 -4.68
CA PHE A 253 -33.31 27.53 -4.56
C PHE A 253 -33.53 28.95 -5.07
N LEU A 254 -34.23 29.13 -6.20
CA LEU A 254 -34.56 30.45 -6.70
C LEU A 254 -35.42 31.21 -5.68
N GLU A 255 -36.42 30.52 -5.10
CA GLU A 255 -37.24 31.07 -4.03
C GLU A 255 -36.39 31.40 -2.79
N TYR A 256 -35.52 30.47 -2.37
CA TYR A 256 -34.60 30.72 -1.27
C TYR A 256 -33.73 31.96 -1.52
N ALA A 257 -33.13 32.09 -2.70
CA ALA A 257 -32.27 33.21 -3.05
C ALA A 257 -33.03 34.54 -3.09
N GLN A 258 -34.27 34.52 -3.60
CA GLN A 258 -35.15 35.68 -3.62
C GLN A 258 -35.57 36.10 -2.21
N GLN A 259 -35.99 35.15 -1.37
CA GLN A 259 -36.46 35.45 -0.01
C GLN A 259 -35.34 35.90 0.92
N TYR A 260 -34.19 35.23 0.89
CA TYR A 260 -33.09 35.51 1.83
C TYR A 260 -32.13 36.60 1.35
N TYR A 261 -31.89 36.70 0.04
CA TYR A 261 -30.91 37.64 -0.49
C TYR A 261 -31.52 38.71 -1.40
N GLY A 262 -32.81 38.64 -1.71
CA GLY A 262 -33.47 39.60 -2.61
C GLY A 262 -33.00 39.48 -4.07
N ILE A 263 -32.42 38.34 -4.45
CA ILE A 263 -31.82 38.13 -5.77
C ILE A 263 -32.72 37.23 -6.61
N THR A 264 -32.98 37.66 -7.84
CA THR A 264 -33.66 36.85 -8.85
C THR A 264 -32.72 36.59 -10.02
N SER A 265 -32.77 35.37 -10.57
CA SER A 265 -32.02 34.98 -11.76
C SER A 265 -32.96 34.80 -12.94
N MET A 266 -32.75 35.59 -13.99
CA MET A 266 -33.40 35.40 -15.28
C MET A 266 -32.37 34.81 -16.24
N MET A 267 -32.68 33.65 -16.79
CA MET A 267 -31.88 32.95 -17.79
C MET A 267 -32.85 32.36 -18.80
N LEU A 268 -32.55 32.54 -20.08
CA LEU A 268 -33.37 32.04 -21.17
C LEU A 268 -33.18 30.53 -21.30
N SER A 269 -34.20 29.82 -21.80
CA SER A 269 -34.13 28.37 -21.99
C SER A 269 -33.03 27.95 -22.95
N GLU A 270 -32.74 28.77 -23.97
CA GLU A 270 -31.66 28.55 -24.94
C GLU A 270 -30.29 28.60 -24.26
N GLU A 271 -30.03 29.65 -23.48
CA GLU A 271 -28.78 29.78 -22.68
C GLU A 271 -28.60 28.64 -21.68
N MET A 272 -29.70 28.14 -21.07
CA MET A 272 -29.65 26.99 -20.16
C MET A 272 -29.20 25.71 -20.87
N LEU A 273 -29.61 25.53 -22.13
CA LEU A 273 -29.24 24.37 -22.93
C LEU A 273 -27.77 24.45 -23.35
N ASP A 274 -27.32 25.60 -23.83
CA ASP A 274 -25.93 25.82 -24.25
C ASP A 274 -24.96 25.58 -23.08
N ILE A 275 -25.24 26.15 -21.90
CA ILE A 275 -24.39 25.95 -20.71
C ILE A 275 -24.43 24.49 -20.24
N ALA A 276 -25.56 23.81 -20.36
CA ALA A 276 -25.65 22.39 -20.00
C ALA A 276 -24.84 21.49 -20.93
N GLU A 277 -24.78 21.83 -22.22
CA GLU A 277 -23.92 21.14 -23.19
C GLU A 277 -22.44 21.39 -22.89
N GLU A 278 -22.06 22.65 -22.65
CA GLU A 278 -20.69 23.01 -22.23
C GLU A 278 -20.28 22.31 -20.92
N ASN A 279 -21.19 22.19 -19.95
CA ASN A 279 -20.95 21.50 -18.69
C ASN A 279 -20.74 20.00 -18.87
N LEU A 280 -21.53 19.35 -19.74
CA LEU A 280 -21.30 17.95 -20.09
C LEU A 280 -19.93 17.76 -20.74
N GLN A 281 -19.59 18.61 -21.71
CA GLN A 281 -18.32 18.52 -22.42
C GLN A 281 -17.13 18.71 -21.47
N ALA A 282 -17.17 19.73 -20.60
CA ALA A 282 -16.14 19.96 -19.59
C ALA A 282 -16.03 18.79 -18.60
N HIS A 283 -17.16 18.18 -18.19
CA HIS A 283 -17.13 17.01 -17.33
C HIS A 283 -16.46 15.81 -18.01
N LEU A 284 -16.76 15.56 -19.30
CA LEU A 284 -16.11 14.51 -20.08
C LEU A 284 -14.61 14.74 -20.23
N GLU A 285 -14.17 15.98 -20.47
CA GLU A 285 -12.76 16.34 -20.55
C GLU A 285 -12.03 16.10 -19.22
N ILE A 286 -12.61 16.50 -18.09
CA ILE A 286 -12.04 16.26 -16.75
C ILE A 286 -11.92 14.76 -16.47
N VAL A 287 -12.98 13.98 -16.75
CA VAL A 287 -12.95 12.52 -16.56
C VAL A 287 -11.87 11.90 -17.43
N LYS A 288 -11.73 12.35 -18.67
CA LYS A 288 -10.68 11.87 -19.58
C LYS A 288 -9.28 12.24 -19.10
N GLU A 289 -9.05 13.49 -18.67
CA GLU A 289 -7.77 13.91 -18.07
C GLU A 289 -7.44 13.09 -16.82
N ASP A 290 -8.43 12.83 -15.94
CA ASP A 290 -8.26 11.99 -14.76
C ASP A 290 -7.93 10.54 -15.12
N GLU A 291 -8.56 9.98 -16.15
CA GLU A 291 -8.26 8.65 -16.68
C GLU A 291 -6.86 8.59 -17.31
N GLU A 292 -6.45 9.61 -18.05
CA GLU A 292 -5.11 9.74 -18.61
C GLU A 292 -4.06 9.82 -17.50
N ILE A 293 -4.27 10.66 -16.48
CA ILE A 293 -3.39 10.76 -15.31
C ILE A 293 -3.30 9.42 -14.58
N LYS A 294 -4.42 8.74 -14.35
CA LYS A 294 -4.44 7.40 -13.74
C LYS A 294 -3.67 6.39 -14.58
N SER A 295 -3.77 6.45 -15.91
CA SER A 295 -3.06 5.54 -16.82
C SER A 295 -1.54 5.73 -16.82
N LEU A 296 -1.06 6.93 -16.48
CA LEU A 296 0.36 7.23 -16.35
C LEU A 296 0.95 6.68 -15.04
N ILE A 297 0.12 6.46 -14.03
CA ILE A 297 0.52 5.90 -12.74
C ILE A 297 0.52 4.38 -12.86
N LYS A 298 1.71 3.79 -12.93
CA LYS A 298 1.91 2.33 -13.02
C LYS A 298 2.56 1.82 -11.73
N PRO A 299 1.78 1.60 -10.67
CA PRO A 299 2.34 1.08 -9.43
C PRO A 299 2.78 -0.38 -9.64
N VAL A 300 3.76 -0.81 -8.84
CA VAL A 300 4.20 -2.21 -8.82
C VAL A 300 3.07 -3.04 -8.20
N GLN A 301 2.58 -4.03 -8.94
CA GLN A 301 1.48 -4.91 -8.54
C GLN A 301 2.03 -6.10 -7.75
N ILE A 302 1.73 -6.15 -6.45
CA ILE A 302 2.22 -7.17 -5.52
C ILE A 302 1.05 -8.04 -5.07
N TRP A 303 1.10 -9.33 -5.39
CA TRP A 303 0.14 -10.32 -4.92
C TRP A 303 0.71 -11.10 -3.75
N ILE A 304 -0.07 -11.30 -2.70
CA ILE A 304 0.29 -12.10 -1.52
C ILE A 304 -0.79 -13.17 -1.32
N THR A 305 -0.42 -14.44 -1.42
CA THR A 305 -1.33 -15.56 -1.15
C THR A 305 -1.35 -15.91 0.33
N SER A 306 -2.40 -16.61 0.78
CA SER A 306 -2.66 -16.89 2.20
C SER A 306 -2.45 -15.66 3.09
N ALA A 307 -2.96 -14.52 2.62
CA ALA A 307 -2.65 -13.22 3.21
C ALA A 307 -3.15 -13.03 4.66
N SER A 308 -3.98 -13.93 5.18
CA SER A 308 -4.40 -13.94 6.60
C SER A 308 -3.29 -14.36 7.57
N VAL A 309 -2.17 -14.95 7.10
CA VAL A 309 -1.09 -15.39 7.98
C VAL A 309 -0.32 -14.20 8.58
N PRO A 310 0.22 -14.32 9.81
CA PRO A 310 0.85 -13.19 10.49
C PRO A 310 2.09 -12.61 9.79
N ILE A 311 2.72 -13.37 8.88
CA ILE A 311 3.82 -12.86 8.02
C ILE A 311 3.33 -11.65 7.21
N CYS A 312 2.13 -11.72 6.64
CA CYS A 312 1.57 -10.66 5.80
C CYS A 312 1.41 -9.35 6.58
N TYR A 313 0.87 -9.43 7.80
CA TYR A 313 0.67 -8.29 8.70
C TYR A 313 1.98 -7.52 8.97
N HIS A 314 3.10 -8.23 9.10
CA HIS A 314 4.41 -7.60 9.27
C HIS A 314 5.06 -7.16 7.95
N LEU A 315 4.69 -7.77 6.83
CA LEU A 315 5.29 -7.53 5.52
C LEU A 315 4.76 -6.24 4.87
N ILE A 316 3.44 -5.98 4.96
CA ILE A 316 2.79 -4.80 4.36
C ILE A 316 3.51 -3.49 4.72
N PRO A 317 3.77 -3.15 6.00
CA PRO A 317 4.45 -1.90 6.33
C PRO A 317 5.90 -1.85 5.81
N LEU A 318 6.59 -2.99 5.70
CA LEU A 318 7.94 -3.05 5.13
C LEU A 318 7.92 -2.73 3.63
N LEU A 319 6.96 -3.29 2.88
CA LEU A 319 6.79 -3.01 1.45
C LEU A 319 6.39 -1.55 1.21
N ALA A 320 5.44 -1.03 2.00
CA ALA A 320 4.91 0.32 1.86
C ALA A 320 5.86 1.45 2.31
N SER A 321 6.89 1.12 3.10
CA SER A 321 7.87 2.09 3.63
C SER A 321 8.71 2.82 2.57
N GLY A 322 8.83 2.24 1.36
CA GLY A 322 9.75 2.72 0.32
C GLY A 322 11.19 2.20 0.45
N GLU A 323 11.53 1.45 1.50
CA GLU A 323 12.88 0.87 1.64
C GLU A 323 13.15 -0.27 0.66
N VAL A 324 12.09 -0.94 0.18
CA VAL A 324 12.22 -2.12 -0.70
C VAL A 324 12.34 -1.73 -2.17
N PHE A 325 11.53 -0.77 -2.63
CA PHE A 325 11.43 -0.37 -4.04
C PHE A 325 11.93 1.05 -4.33
N GLY A 326 12.33 1.79 -3.30
CA GLY A 326 12.72 3.20 -3.37
C GLY A 326 11.59 4.17 -3.03
N MET A 327 11.98 5.40 -2.68
CA MET A 327 11.07 6.47 -2.19
C MET A 327 10.18 7.11 -3.26
N THR A 328 10.23 6.61 -4.49
CA THR A 328 9.48 7.13 -5.65
C THR A 328 8.56 6.10 -6.29
N THR A 329 8.67 4.84 -5.86
CA THR A 329 7.95 3.73 -6.49
C THR A 329 6.66 3.49 -5.73
N GLU A 330 5.53 3.80 -6.36
CA GLU A 330 4.20 3.47 -5.82
C GLU A 330 3.93 1.97 -5.97
N ILE A 331 3.19 1.40 -5.02
CA ILE A 331 2.83 -0.02 -4.99
C ILE A 331 1.32 -0.20 -4.81
N SER A 332 0.82 -1.30 -5.35
CA SER A 332 -0.54 -1.78 -5.15
C SER A 332 -0.47 -3.22 -4.64
N ILE A 333 -1.13 -3.50 -3.51
CA ILE A 333 -1.08 -4.80 -2.85
C ILE A 333 -2.41 -5.54 -3.02
N HIS A 334 -2.36 -6.79 -3.46
CA HIS A 334 -3.51 -7.68 -3.61
C HIS A 334 -3.36 -8.85 -2.65
N LEU A 335 -4.29 -8.92 -1.69
CA LEU A 335 -4.34 -9.96 -0.67
C LEU A 335 -5.28 -11.07 -1.15
N LEU A 336 -4.75 -12.27 -1.35
CA LEU A 336 -5.51 -13.44 -1.75
C LEU A 336 -5.59 -14.43 -0.58
N ASP A 337 -6.80 -14.84 -0.23
CA ASP A 337 -7.03 -15.95 0.70
C ASP A 337 -8.40 -16.60 0.41
N THR A 338 -8.72 -17.68 1.11
CA THR A 338 -10.02 -18.34 0.98
C THR A 338 -11.15 -17.49 1.60
N ASP A 339 -12.39 -17.74 1.16
CA ASP A 339 -13.57 -16.98 1.62
C ASP A 339 -13.78 -17.03 3.15
N GLN A 340 -13.29 -18.08 3.81
CA GLN A 340 -13.32 -18.23 5.27
C GLN A 340 -12.56 -17.13 6.01
N PHE A 341 -11.54 -16.54 5.37
CA PHE A 341 -10.70 -15.50 5.96
C PHE A 341 -11.05 -14.09 5.47
N LYS A 342 -12.17 -13.92 4.77
CA LYS A 342 -12.58 -12.63 4.21
C LYS A 342 -12.63 -11.50 5.24
N GLU A 343 -13.17 -11.77 6.43
CA GLU A 343 -13.22 -10.77 7.52
C GLU A 343 -11.82 -10.36 8.00
N ILE A 344 -10.87 -11.30 8.01
CA ILE A 344 -9.48 -11.02 8.38
C ILE A 344 -8.82 -10.17 7.29
N LEU A 345 -9.00 -10.54 6.01
CA LEU A 345 -8.48 -9.75 4.89
C LEU A 345 -9.01 -8.31 4.91
N HIS A 346 -10.30 -8.15 5.14
CA HIS A 346 -10.93 -6.84 5.25
C HIS A 346 -10.33 -6.01 6.39
N SER A 347 -10.09 -6.64 7.54
CA SER A 347 -9.43 -5.98 8.67
C SER A 347 -8.01 -5.54 8.31
N ILE A 348 -7.24 -6.38 7.62
CA ILE A 348 -5.87 -6.04 7.16
C ILE A 348 -5.90 -4.88 6.16
N VAL A 349 -6.87 -4.87 5.23
CA VAL A 349 -7.08 -3.78 4.26
C VAL A 349 -7.33 -2.47 5.01
N MET A 350 -8.30 -2.45 5.94
CA MET A 350 -8.62 -1.27 6.74
C MET A 350 -7.40 -0.76 7.51
N GLU A 351 -6.69 -1.63 8.22
CA GLU A 351 -5.49 -1.25 8.96
C GLU A 351 -4.40 -0.69 8.04
N ALA A 352 -4.18 -1.29 6.88
CA ALA A 352 -3.19 -0.84 5.92
C ALA A 352 -3.52 0.53 5.29
N GLU A 353 -4.80 0.82 5.04
CA GLU A 353 -5.26 2.14 4.61
C GLU A 353 -5.06 3.19 5.71
N ASP A 354 -5.36 2.85 6.97
CA ASP A 354 -5.19 3.73 8.12
C ASP A 354 -3.71 4.08 8.42
N MET A 355 -2.76 3.25 7.97
CA MET A 355 -1.32 3.57 8.07
C MET A 355 -0.91 4.78 7.23
N ALA A 356 -1.73 5.20 6.25
CA ALA A 356 -1.52 6.40 5.43
C ALA A 356 -0.13 6.48 4.76
N PHE A 357 0.40 5.34 4.31
CA PHE A 357 1.68 5.29 3.59
C PHE A 357 1.56 6.00 2.23
N PRO A 358 2.45 6.95 1.91
CA PRO A 358 2.34 7.74 0.67
C PRO A 358 2.58 6.92 -0.60
N LEU A 359 3.32 5.81 -0.50
CA LEU A 359 3.65 4.94 -1.63
C LEU A 359 2.65 3.79 -1.80
N LEU A 360 1.79 3.53 -0.82
CA LEU A 360 0.74 2.53 -0.93
C LEU A 360 -0.45 3.16 -1.67
N ARG A 361 -0.56 2.87 -2.96
CA ARG A 361 -1.58 3.46 -3.82
C ARG A 361 -2.95 2.84 -3.58
N SER A 362 -2.97 1.52 -3.42
CA SER A 362 -4.17 0.74 -3.12
C SER A 362 -3.79 -0.57 -2.46
N ILE A 363 -4.72 -1.09 -1.65
CA ILE A 363 -4.69 -2.46 -1.15
C ILE A 363 -6.07 -3.07 -1.37
N SER A 364 -6.14 -4.33 -1.78
CA SER A 364 -7.42 -4.98 -2.11
C SER A 364 -7.44 -6.43 -1.65
N GLU A 365 -8.61 -6.89 -1.21
CA GLU A 365 -8.88 -8.27 -0.82
C GLU A 365 -9.48 -9.08 -1.98
N HIS A 366 -9.08 -10.34 -2.10
CA HIS A 366 -9.53 -11.27 -3.14
C HIS A 366 -9.80 -12.63 -2.50
N THR A 367 -10.98 -13.20 -2.77
CA THR A 367 -11.34 -14.58 -2.35
C THR A 367 -11.55 -15.53 -3.53
N LYS A 368 -11.58 -15.01 -4.75
CA LYS A 368 -11.79 -15.78 -5.98
C LYS A 368 -10.47 -16.00 -6.69
N ILE A 369 -10.07 -17.26 -6.80
CA ILE A 369 -8.80 -17.65 -7.42
C ILE A 369 -8.75 -17.37 -8.93
N ASP A 370 -9.89 -17.39 -9.63
CA ASP A 370 -9.94 -17.19 -11.10
C ASP A 370 -9.43 -15.80 -11.54
N GLN A 371 -9.47 -14.82 -10.64
CA GLN A 371 -9.00 -13.45 -10.88
C GLN A 371 -7.64 -13.19 -10.22
N ALA A 372 -6.96 -14.23 -9.73
CA ALA A 372 -5.66 -14.07 -9.09
C ALA A 372 -4.57 -13.66 -10.07
N PHE A 373 -3.58 -12.92 -9.57
CA PHE A 373 -2.33 -12.57 -10.25
C PHE A 373 -2.46 -11.68 -11.50
N ILE A 374 -3.60 -10.99 -11.67
CA ILE A 374 -3.79 -10.03 -12.77
C ILE A 374 -2.74 -8.92 -12.68
N ASP A 375 -2.01 -8.74 -13.79
CA ASP A 375 -0.95 -7.74 -13.98
C ASP A 375 0.19 -7.80 -12.95
N ALA A 376 0.35 -8.94 -12.27
CA ALA A 376 1.32 -9.08 -11.18
C ALA A 376 2.76 -8.83 -11.65
N ASP A 377 3.47 -7.95 -10.94
CA ASP A 377 4.92 -7.78 -11.03
C ASP A 377 5.64 -8.70 -10.04
N ILE A 378 5.03 -8.89 -8.85
CA ILE A 378 5.58 -9.70 -7.77
C ILE A 378 4.46 -10.57 -7.19
N ILE A 379 4.76 -11.85 -6.95
CA ILE A 379 3.88 -12.79 -6.28
C ILE A 379 4.62 -13.39 -5.10
N ILE A 380 4.05 -13.26 -3.90
CA ILE A 380 4.61 -13.77 -2.65
C ILE A 380 3.71 -14.91 -2.18
N VAL A 381 4.21 -16.13 -2.32
CA VAL A 381 3.46 -17.36 -2.03
C VAL A 381 3.70 -17.74 -0.57
N LEU A 382 2.73 -17.48 0.32
CA LEU A 382 2.82 -17.77 1.76
C LEU A 382 2.06 -19.01 2.20
N ASP A 383 1.49 -19.77 1.27
CA ASP A 383 0.64 -20.93 1.55
C ASP A 383 1.39 -21.98 2.38
N ASP A 384 0.82 -22.33 3.52
CA ASP A 384 1.37 -23.34 4.42
C ASP A 384 0.37 -24.46 4.64
N VAL A 385 0.88 -25.69 4.72
CA VAL A 385 0.07 -26.86 5.02
C VAL A 385 0.26 -27.21 6.51
N LEU A 386 -0.85 -27.34 7.25
CA LEU A 386 -0.82 -27.67 8.67
C LEU A 386 -0.47 -29.16 8.85
N LEU A 387 0.83 -29.43 9.01
CA LEU A 387 1.35 -30.79 9.20
C LEU A 387 0.78 -31.44 10.48
N ASN A 388 -0.04 -32.47 10.29
CA ASN A 388 -0.49 -33.37 11.34
C ASN A 388 -0.21 -34.82 10.92
N LEU A 389 1.01 -35.26 11.19
CA LEU A 389 1.51 -36.57 10.77
C LEU A 389 0.82 -37.76 11.47
N GLU A 390 0.02 -37.52 12.51
CA GLU A 390 -0.83 -38.55 13.12
C GLU A 390 -2.09 -38.82 12.28
N VAL A 391 -2.52 -37.83 11.50
CA VAL A 391 -3.75 -37.88 10.68
C VAL A 391 -3.43 -38.29 9.24
N GLN A 392 -2.30 -37.84 8.70
CA GLN A 392 -1.97 -38.05 7.29
C GLN A 392 -0.45 -38.20 7.07
N SER A 393 -0.05 -39.01 6.10
CA SER A 393 1.38 -39.17 5.77
C SER A 393 1.99 -37.91 5.13
N LEU A 394 3.31 -37.77 5.26
CA LEU A 394 4.06 -36.65 4.69
C LEU A 394 3.89 -36.53 3.18
N GLU A 395 3.81 -37.66 2.48
CA GLU A 395 3.63 -37.73 1.03
C GLU A 395 2.30 -37.16 0.56
N ASN A 396 1.26 -37.27 1.38
CA ASN A 396 -0.02 -36.67 1.03
C ASN A 396 0.02 -35.15 1.16
N TYR A 397 0.73 -34.61 2.14
CA TYR A 397 0.95 -33.16 2.22
C TYR A 397 1.79 -32.65 1.05
N ILE A 398 2.79 -33.41 0.61
CA ILE A 398 3.55 -33.12 -0.62
C ILE A 398 2.63 -33.07 -1.84
N ARG A 399 1.67 -34.00 -1.95
CA ARG A 399 0.67 -34.02 -3.03
C ARG A 399 -0.29 -32.82 -2.94
N GLU A 400 -0.73 -32.44 -1.75
CA GLU A 400 -1.58 -31.25 -1.55
C GLU A 400 -0.86 -29.97 -2.00
N VAL A 401 0.42 -29.80 -1.65
CA VAL A 401 1.23 -28.68 -2.13
C VAL A 401 1.36 -28.69 -3.66
N SER A 402 1.55 -29.87 -4.26
CA SER A 402 1.59 -30.04 -5.72
C SER A 402 0.28 -29.59 -6.37
N GLU A 403 -0.87 -29.98 -5.80
CA GLU A 403 -2.21 -29.62 -6.27
C GLU A 403 -2.46 -28.10 -6.21
N ILE A 404 -2.04 -27.43 -5.13
CA ILE A 404 -2.09 -25.96 -5.05
C ILE A 404 -1.28 -25.32 -6.19
N CYS A 405 -0.06 -25.82 -6.43
CA CYS A 405 0.80 -25.30 -7.49
C CYS A 405 0.26 -25.56 -8.90
N GLN A 406 -0.46 -26.67 -9.12
CA GLN A 406 -1.16 -26.95 -10.38
C GLN A 406 -2.24 -25.92 -10.70
N VAL A 407 -2.83 -25.28 -9.68
CA VAL A 407 -3.80 -24.20 -9.87
C VAL A 407 -3.08 -22.86 -10.07
N TYR A 408 -2.09 -22.54 -9.23
CA TYR A 408 -1.41 -21.25 -9.30
C TYR A 408 -0.58 -21.07 -10.57
N ALA A 409 0.21 -22.06 -10.99
CA ALA A 409 1.16 -21.84 -12.09
C ALA A 409 0.49 -21.42 -13.42
N PRO A 410 -0.59 -22.07 -13.88
CA PRO A 410 -1.29 -21.64 -15.09
C PRO A 410 -1.94 -20.25 -14.95
N LEU A 411 -2.39 -19.87 -13.75
CA LEU A 411 -2.92 -18.54 -13.49
C LEU A 411 -1.83 -17.47 -13.56
N ILE A 412 -0.64 -17.76 -13.03
CA ILE A 412 0.52 -16.88 -13.14
C ILE A 412 0.89 -16.69 -14.62
N GLU A 413 1.01 -17.77 -15.40
CA GLU A 413 1.32 -17.68 -16.83
C GLU A 413 0.30 -16.87 -17.63
N LYS A 414 -0.99 -16.99 -17.26
CA LYS A 414 -2.08 -16.34 -17.97
C LYS A 414 -2.23 -14.86 -17.60
N ASN A 415 -2.12 -14.53 -16.31
CA ASN A 415 -2.58 -13.26 -15.76
C ASN A 415 -1.42 -12.31 -15.37
N ALA A 416 -0.25 -12.85 -15.03
CA ALA A 416 0.88 -12.03 -14.58
C ALA A 416 1.69 -11.47 -15.76
N LYS A 417 2.54 -10.47 -15.47
CA LYS A 417 3.48 -9.94 -16.47
C LYS A 417 4.56 -10.97 -16.80
N SER A 418 5.11 -10.91 -18.01
CA SER A 418 6.16 -11.85 -18.47
C SER A 418 7.43 -11.83 -17.61
N GLU A 419 7.70 -10.72 -16.92
CA GLU A 419 8.84 -10.54 -16.04
C GLU A 419 8.53 -10.72 -14.54
N VAL A 420 7.34 -11.26 -14.21
CA VAL A 420 6.88 -11.47 -12.83
C VAL A 420 7.93 -12.19 -11.99
N LYS A 421 8.16 -11.69 -10.77
CA LYS A 421 9.02 -12.33 -9.76
C LYS A 421 8.16 -13.09 -8.76
N VAL A 422 8.45 -14.37 -8.56
CA VAL A 422 7.72 -15.25 -7.66
C VAL A 422 8.60 -15.62 -6.48
N ILE A 423 8.15 -15.32 -5.28
CA ILE A 423 8.84 -15.60 -4.02
C ILE A 423 8.05 -16.65 -3.26
N SER A 424 8.62 -17.84 -3.08
CA SER A 424 8.10 -18.85 -2.19
C SER A 424 8.63 -18.63 -0.77
N SER A 425 7.71 -18.42 0.17
CA SER A 425 7.99 -18.26 1.59
C SER A 425 6.91 -18.99 2.39
N GLY A 426 7.05 -19.04 3.71
CA GLY A 426 6.18 -19.83 4.58
C GLY A 426 6.99 -20.78 5.47
N LYS A 427 6.28 -21.56 6.26
CA LYS A 427 6.82 -22.52 7.23
C LYS A 427 7.02 -23.91 6.62
N THR A 428 6.36 -24.22 5.51
CA THR A 428 6.34 -25.56 4.92
C THR A 428 6.62 -25.54 3.42
N PHE A 429 7.33 -26.57 2.96
CA PHE A 429 7.57 -26.91 1.55
C PHE A 429 7.97 -25.74 0.63
N ALA A 430 8.82 -24.82 1.11
CA ALA A 430 9.19 -23.62 0.33
C ALA A 430 9.90 -23.99 -0.98
N ASN A 431 10.85 -24.93 -0.93
CA ASN A 431 11.57 -25.42 -2.11
C ASN A 431 10.62 -26.14 -3.08
N LEU A 432 9.77 -27.04 -2.56
CA LEU A 432 8.82 -27.80 -3.37
C LEU A 432 7.82 -26.89 -4.08
N LYS A 433 7.25 -25.88 -3.40
CA LYS A 433 6.36 -24.90 -4.02
C LYS A 433 7.03 -24.19 -5.20
N ALA A 434 8.22 -23.65 -5.00
CA ALA A 434 8.98 -23.00 -6.08
C ALA A 434 9.25 -23.96 -7.25
N MET A 435 9.61 -25.20 -6.96
CA MET A 435 9.87 -26.25 -7.96
C MET A 435 8.61 -26.62 -8.75
N MET A 436 7.47 -26.79 -8.07
CA MET A 436 6.19 -27.15 -8.70
C MET A 436 5.61 -25.99 -9.51
N LEU A 437 5.71 -24.75 -9.03
CA LEU A 437 5.32 -23.57 -9.81
C LEU A 437 6.11 -23.47 -11.11
N ARG A 438 7.43 -23.74 -11.07
CA ARG A 438 8.27 -23.82 -12.27
C ARG A 438 7.87 -24.98 -13.19
N THR A 439 7.55 -26.14 -12.62
CA THR A 439 7.23 -27.35 -13.37
C THR A 439 5.90 -27.24 -14.12
N TYR A 440 4.88 -26.70 -13.45
CA TYR A 440 3.55 -26.52 -14.04
C TYR A 440 3.40 -25.21 -14.83
N GLY A 441 4.31 -24.24 -14.63
CA GLY A 441 4.37 -22.96 -15.35
C GLY A 441 5.64 -22.82 -16.18
N PRO A 442 5.77 -23.55 -17.32
CA PRO A 442 7.00 -23.59 -18.11
C PRO A 442 7.40 -22.23 -18.72
N SER A 443 6.47 -21.30 -18.90
CA SER A 443 6.70 -19.96 -19.45
C SER A 443 7.27 -18.99 -18.40
N ILE A 444 7.13 -19.30 -17.11
CA ILE A 444 7.74 -18.51 -16.04
C ILE A 444 9.24 -18.77 -16.06
N ARG A 445 10.02 -17.69 -16.19
CA ARG A 445 11.48 -17.78 -16.22
C ARG A 445 12.02 -18.38 -14.91
N PRO A 446 12.92 -19.39 -14.96
CA PRO A 446 13.48 -20.00 -13.75
C PRO A 446 14.11 -18.98 -12.80
N GLU A 447 14.79 -17.97 -13.35
CA GLU A 447 15.53 -16.97 -12.58
C GLU A 447 14.59 -16.05 -11.78
N ASN A 448 13.31 -16.02 -12.16
CA ASN A 448 12.29 -15.22 -11.49
C ASN A 448 11.62 -15.95 -10.32
N ILE A 449 11.88 -17.24 -10.10
CA ILE A 449 11.28 -18.02 -9.01
C ILE A 449 12.34 -18.33 -7.97
N ILE A 450 12.17 -17.83 -6.74
CA ILE A 450 13.08 -18.11 -5.63
C ILE A 450 12.34 -18.55 -4.37
N ALA A 451 12.99 -19.31 -3.50
CA ALA A 451 12.51 -19.65 -2.17
C ALA A 451 13.36 -18.97 -1.07
N ILE A 452 12.72 -18.48 -0.01
CA ILE A 452 13.40 -17.64 1.00
C ILE A 452 14.10 -18.47 2.08
N ALA A 453 15.44 -18.53 2.02
CA ALA A 453 16.25 -19.18 3.06
C ALA A 453 16.82 -18.20 4.10
N THR A 454 16.78 -16.89 3.83
CA THR A 454 17.44 -15.82 4.61
C THR A 454 16.96 -15.71 6.07
N SER A 455 15.79 -16.28 6.40
CA SER A 455 15.32 -16.43 7.79
C SER A 455 16.28 -17.28 8.63
N TRP A 456 16.78 -18.38 8.07
CA TRP A 456 17.76 -19.25 8.73
C TRP A 456 19.10 -18.56 8.89
N GLU A 457 19.54 -17.86 7.85
CA GLU A 457 20.77 -17.06 7.87
C GLU A 457 20.72 -16.02 8.99
N SER A 458 19.63 -15.26 9.08
CA SER A 458 19.42 -14.24 10.11
C SER A 458 19.43 -14.85 11.52
N ALA A 459 18.79 -16.01 11.69
CA ALA A 459 18.75 -16.71 12.97
C ALA A 459 20.15 -17.24 13.36
N ALA A 460 20.90 -17.78 12.40
CA ALA A 460 22.27 -18.27 12.58
C ALA A 460 23.22 -17.12 12.93
N LYS A 461 23.17 -16.01 12.17
CA LYS A 461 23.91 -14.77 12.46
C LYS A 461 23.64 -14.29 13.88
N ALA A 462 22.38 -14.26 14.31
CA ALA A 462 22.02 -13.84 15.68
C ALA A 462 22.55 -14.80 16.76
N MET A 463 22.57 -16.11 16.49
CA MET A 463 23.15 -17.09 17.40
C MET A 463 24.66 -16.91 17.56
N LEU A 464 25.38 -16.76 16.45
CA LEU A 464 26.83 -16.55 16.41
C LEU A 464 27.20 -15.23 17.09
N ALA A 465 26.47 -14.16 16.82
CA ALA A 465 26.67 -12.85 17.41
C ALA A 465 26.52 -12.87 18.94
N ARG A 466 25.57 -13.65 19.48
CA ARG A 466 25.44 -13.84 20.94
C ARG A 466 26.64 -14.57 21.54
N LYS A 467 27.13 -15.63 20.88
CA LYS A 467 28.33 -16.37 21.34
C LYS A 467 29.56 -15.47 21.36
N LEU A 468 29.69 -14.60 20.36
CA LEU A 468 30.81 -13.68 20.20
C LEU A 468 30.62 -12.36 20.97
N ASN A 469 29.46 -12.14 21.59
CA ASN A 469 29.09 -10.88 22.25
C ASN A 469 29.28 -9.65 21.34
N MET A 470 28.75 -9.72 20.12
CA MET A 470 28.83 -8.64 19.12
C MET A 470 27.46 -8.32 18.51
N ASN A 471 27.39 -7.26 17.70
CA ASN A 471 26.19 -6.94 16.94
C ASN A 471 25.98 -7.94 15.79
N THR A 472 24.76 -8.47 15.65
CA THR A 472 24.35 -9.38 14.57
C THR A 472 24.66 -8.85 13.18
N ALA A 473 24.52 -7.54 12.94
CA ALA A 473 24.82 -6.92 11.66
C ALA A 473 26.29 -7.05 11.23
N GLY A 474 27.19 -7.35 12.18
CA GLY A 474 28.60 -7.60 11.91
C GLY A 474 28.89 -9.03 11.45
N VAL A 475 27.93 -9.96 11.52
CA VAL A 475 28.11 -11.34 11.04
C VAL A 475 27.56 -11.44 9.62
N LYS A 476 28.41 -11.76 8.65
CA LYS A 476 28.07 -11.84 7.21
C LYS A 476 28.46 -13.19 6.60
N ASP A 477 27.95 -13.44 5.40
CA ASP A 477 28.32 -14.59 4.55
C ASP A 477 28.13 -15.96 5.23
N VAL A 478 27.07 -16.11 6.02
CA VAL A 478 26.64 -17.41 6.56
C VAL A 478 25.80 -18.09 5.48
N ILE A 479 26.17 -19.32 5.11
CA ILE A 479 25.52 -20.03 4.01
C ILE A 479 24.57 -21.10 4.57
N VAL A 480 23.37 -21.19 4.01
CA VAL A 480 22.37 -22.20 4.34
C VAL A 480 22.10 -23.03 3.08
N TRP A 481 22.49 -24.30 3.14
CA TRP A 481 22.34 -25.24 2.04
C TRP A 481 21.12 -26.15 2.22
N GLY A 482 20.47 -26.55 1.13
CA GLY A 482 19.47 -27.64 1.12
C GLY A 482 18.01 -27.22 1.13
N ASN A 483 17.20 -28.01 1.84
CA ASN A 483 15.76 -27.83 1.97
C ASN A 483 15.47 -26.81 3.10
N ILE A 484 14.89 -25.67 2.73
CA ILE A 484 14.64 -24.53 3.62
C ILE A 484 13.70 -24.91 4.77
N THR A 485 12.72 -25.75 4.48
CA THR A 485 11.68 -26.17 5.42
C THR A 485 11.85 -27.61 5.91
N GLY A 486 12.86 -28.32 5.40
CA GLY A 486 13.22 -29.69 5.77
C GLY A 486 14.65 -29.77 6.30
N SER A 487 15.44 -30.72 5.80
CA SER A 487 16.86 -30.82 6.17
C SER A 487 17.71 -29.72 5.51
N ASN A 488 18.47 -29.00 6.32
CA ASN A 488 19.43 -28.00 5.85
C ASN A 488 20.77 -28.09 6.59
N TYR A 489 21.79 -27.48 5.99
CA TYR A 489 23.13 -27.39 6.54
C TYR A 489 23.59 -25.94 6.60
N ILE A 490 23.95 -25.48 7.80
CA ILE A 490 24.50 -24.14 8.03
C ILE A 490 26.01 -24.23 7.94
N ASP A 491 26.56 -23.65 6.89
CA ASP A 491 27.99 -23.61 6.61
C ASP A 491 28.59 -22.29 7.09
N LEU A 492 29.59 -22.41 7.96
CA LEU A 492 30.31 -21.28 8.57
C LEU A 492 31.69 -21.07 7.96
N SER A 493 32.11 -21.89 6.99
CA SER A 493 33.46 -21.85 6.40
C SER A 493 33.80 -20.49 5.79
N HIS A 494 32.82 -19.84 5.17
CA HIS A 494 32.96 -18.53 4.53
C HIS A 494 32.43 -17.36 5.38
N ALA A 495 31.91 -17.63 6.58
CA ALA A 495 31.32 -16.61 7.42
C ALA A 495 32.37 -15.59 7.90
N LYS A 496 32.00 -14.31 7.89
CA LYS A 496 32.90 -13.20 8.18
C LYS A 496 32.35 -12.30 9.29
N LEU A 497 33.27 -11.72 10.06
CA LEU A 497 32.99 -10.83 11.18
C LEU A 497 33.52 -9.42 10.88
N TYR A 498 32.64 -8.44 10.99
CA TYR A 498 32.90 -7.01 10.86
C TYR A 498 32.64 -6.31 12.19
N GLY A 499 33.47 -5.32 12.54
CA GLY A 499 33.32 -4.56 13.78
C GLY A 499 33.45 -5.42 15.05
N TYR A 500 34.16 -6.54 14.97
CA TYR A 500 34.41 -7.42 16.12
C TYR A 500 35.49 -6.82 17.04
N ASP A 501 35.12 -6.59 18.30
CA ASP A 501 36.02 -6.04 19.31
C ASP A 501 37.05 -7.08 19.74
N CYS A 502 38.27 -6.96 19.20
CA CYS A 502 39.39 -7.84 19.52
C CYS A 502 40.70 -7.04 19.55
N ALA A 503 41.81 -7.66 19.98
CA ALA A 503 43.10 -6.97 20.14
C ALA A 503 43.62 -6.27 18.88
N ILE A 504 43.13 -6.65 17.69
CA ILE A 504 43.48 -6.03 16.42
C ILE A 504 42.21 -5.42 15.81
N TRP A 505 42.08 -4.10 15.96
CA TRP A 505 41.03 -3.30 15.37
C TRP A 505 41.41 -2.81 13.97
N GLY A 506 40.43 -2.74 13.07
CA GLY A 506 40.59 -2.22 11.71
C GLY A 506 39.48 -1.22 11.34
N PRO A 507 39.55 -0.62 10.14
CA PRO A 507 38.50 0.25 9.60
C PRO A 507 37.15 -0.48 9.46
N ALA A 508 36.07 0.23 9.15
CA ALA A 508 34.71 -0.34 9.11
C ALA A 508 34.54 -1.51 8.11
N ASN A 509 35.35 -1.55 7.05
CA ASN A 509 35.38 -2.63 6.05
C ASN A 509 36.35 -3.78 6.41
N PHE A 510 37.00 -3.71 7.56
CA PHE A 510 37.92 -4.74 8.01
C PHE A 510 37.13 -5.97 8.49
N GLN A 511 37.46 -7.12 7.90
CA GLN A 511 36.79 -8.38 8.15
C GLN A 511 37.73 -9.43 8.73
N ARG A 512 37.16 -10.38 9.49
CA ARG A 512 37.86 -11.58 9.96
C ARG A 512 37.05 -12.84 9.64
N PRO A 513 37.69 -13.94 9.26
CA PRO A 513 37.01 -15.24 9.20
C PRO A 513 36.46 -15.61 10.57
N LEU A 514 35.19 -16.01 10.62
CA LEU A 514 34.49 -16.35 11.86
C LEU A 514 35.16 -17.51 12.60
N LEU A 515 35.54 -18.56 11.87
CA LEU A 515 36.16 -19.76 12.44
C LEU A 515 37.52 -19.49 13.10
N ASN A 516 38.21 -18.40 12.73
CA ASN A 516 39.45 -18.01 13.39
C ASN A 516 39.22 -17.36 14.75
N MET A 517 38.01 -16.81 15.01
CA MET A 517 37.69 -16.11 16.26
C MET A 517 37.01 -17.03 17.28
N ILE A 518 36.40 -18.13 16.84
CA ILE A 518 35.85 -19.16 17.73
C ILE A 518 36.93 -20.23 17.96
N TYR A 519 37.74 -20.04 18.99
CA TYR A 519 38.82 -20.97 19.37
C TYR A 519 38.31 -22.29 20.00
N ASP A 520 37.05 -22.28 20.44
CA ASP A 520 36.40 -23.40 21.10
C ASP A 520 35.91 -24.44 20.08
N ARG A 521 36.77 -25.41 19.77
CA ARG A 521 36.46 -26.50 18.82
C ARG A 521 35.32 -27.39 19.33
N GLU A 522 35.21 -27.59 20.65
CA GLU A 522 34.10 -28.36 21.23
C GLU A 522 32.77 -27.65 21.02
N TRP A 523 32.76 -26.32 21.11
CA TRP A 523 31.57 -25.54 20.80
C TRP A 523 31.13 -25.70 19.34
N ILE A 524 32.06 -25.62 18.38
CA ILE A 524 31.72 -25.77 16.94
C ILE A 524 31.22 -27.18 16.63
N HIS A 525 31.85 -28.21 17.21
CA HIS A 525 31.52 -29.60 16.87
C HIS A 525 30.35 -30.19 17.65
N SER A 526 30.02 -29.69 18.86
CA SER A 526 28.97 -30.28 19.71
C SER A 526 27.87 -29.30 20.09
N GLU A 527 28.22 -28.16 20.68
CA GLU A 527 27.23 -27.19 21.14
C GLU A 527 26.53 -26.48 19.99
N PHE A 528 27.22 -26.19 18.89
CA PHE A 528 26.63 -25.57 17.70
C PHE A 528 25.62 -26.50 17.05
N LEU A 529 25.90 -27.80 16.94
CA LEU A 529 24.96 -28.80 16.44
C LEU A 529 23.71 -28.91 17.34
N SER A 530 23.91 -28.90 18.66
CA SER A 530 22.79 -28.84 19.62
C SER A 530 22.02 -27.52 19.53
N ALA A 531 22.72 -26.42 19.31
CA ALA A 531 22.11 -25.10 19.13
C ALA A 531 21.38 -25.00 17.78
N GLN A 532 21.78 -25.77 16.77
CA GLN A 532 21.15 -25.85 15.45
C GLN A 532 19.80 -26.56 15.51
N SER A 533 19.64 -27.63 16.30
CA SER A 533 18.31 -28.23 16.52
C SER A 533 17.37 -27.24 17.23
N THR A 534 17.91 -26.50 18.21
CA THR A 534 17.20 -25.41 18.88
C THR A 534 16.90 -24.25 17.92
N LEU A 535 17.77 -23.99 16.95
CA LEU A 535 17.56 -22.99 15.90
C LEU A 535 16.42 -23.41 14.97
N SER A 536 16.38 -24.67 14.54
CA SER A 536 15.31 -25.23 13.73
C SER A 536 13.95 -25.06 14.41
N SER A 537 13.87 -25.42 15.69
CA SER A 537 12.66 -25.20 16.49
C SER A 537 12.28 -23.73 16.63
N ARG A 538 13.27 -22.81 16.70
CA ARG A 538 13.01 -21.37 16.77
C ARG A 538 12.52 -20.80 15.45
N VAL A 539 13.14 -21.17 14.33
CA VAL A 539 12.77 -20.68 13.00
C VAL A 539 11.37 -21.18 12.62
N SER A 540 11.06 -22.46 12.86
CA SER A 540 9.72 -23.01 12.60
C SER A 540 8.62 -22.38 13.47
N ARG A 541 8.95 -21.96 14.69
CA ARG A 541 8.04 -21.24 15.60
C ARG A 541 7.97 -19.73 15.35
N CYS A 542 8.75 -19.18 14.41
CA CYS A 542 8.67 -17.76 14.10
C CYS A 542 7.25 -17.43 13.62
N THR A 543 6.61 -16.47 14.27
CA THR A 543 5.19 -16.20 14.09
C THR A 543 4.91 -15.36 12.85
N GLY A 544 5.79 -14.40 12.51
CA GLY A 544 5.67 -13.65 11.25
C GLY A 544 6.77 -12.62 10.97
N MET A 545 7.30 -11.94 11.99
CA MET A 545 8.22 -10.80 11.79
C MET A 545 9.54 -11.16 11.10
N LEU A 546 10.17 -12.28 11.47
CA LEU A 546 11.43 -12.70 10.86
C LEU A 546 11.27 -13.11 9.38
N PRO A 547 10.31 -13.98 9.00
CA PRO A 547 10.04 -14.28 7.60
C PRO A 547 9.66 -13.04 6.78
N ALA A 548 8.86 -12.12 7.32
CA ALA A 548 8.49 -10.87 6.65
C ALA A 548 9.72 -10.00 6.36
N HIS A 549 10.61 -9.86 7.35
CA HIS A 549 11.87 -9.16 7.17
C HIS A 549 12.79 -9.82 6.13
N ALA A 550 12.83 -11.16 6.10
CA ALA A 550 13.60 -11.91 5.11
C ALA A 550 13.09 -11.68 3.68
N VAL A 551 11.76 -11.76 3.47
CA VAL A 551 11.13 -11.46 2.18
C VAL A 551 11.43 -10.02 1.74
N ALA A 552 11.23 -9.05 2.62
CA ALA A 552 11.51 -7.64 2.33
C ALA A 552 13.01 -7.39 2.01
N THR A 553 13.91 -8.06 2.74
CA THR A 553 15.36 -7.95 2.51
C THR A 553 15.76 -8.51 1.15
N VAL A 554 15.23 -9.69 0.79
CA VAL A 554 15.51 -10.31 -0.51
C VAL A 554 14.95 -9.46 -1.64
N LEU A 555 13.71 -8.95 -1.52
CA LEU A 555 13.15 -8.02 -2.51
C LEU A 555 14.01 -6.76 -2.64
N ARG A 556 14.42 -6.16 -1.53
CA ARG A 556 15.29 -4.98 -1.54
C ARG A 556 16.60 -5.27 -2.26
N TYR A 557 17.24 -6.40 -1.99
CA TYR A 557 18.49 -6.79 -2.65
C TYR A 557 18.25 -7.12 -4.13
N TRP A 558 17.10 -7.70 -4.46
CA TRP A 558 16.74 -7.95 -5.85
C TRP A 558 16.61 -6.66 -6.65
N TYR A 559 16.02 -5.60 -6.09
CA TYR A 559 15.85 -4.33 -6.78
C TYR A 559 17.07 -3.41 -6.74
N HIS A 560 17.83 -3.42 -5.65
CA HIS A 560 18.92 -2.47 -5.40
C HIS A 560 20.33 -3.08 -5.38
N GLY A 561 20.44 -4.41 -5.45
CA GLY A 561 21.69 -5.14 -5.24
C GLY A 561 21.97 -5.44 -3.77
N SER A 562 22.77 -6.46 -3.49
CA SER A 562 23.24 -6.75 -2.13
C SER A 562 24.36 -5.77 -1.71
N PRO A 563 24.37 -5.31 -0.45
CA PRO A 563 25.33 -4.32 0.00
C PRO A 563 26.73 -4.92 0.14
N SER A 564 27.74 -4.23 -0.42
CA SER A 564 29.15 -4.66 -0.35
C SER A 564 29.39 -6.09 -0.86
N GLU A 565 28.63 -6.52 -1.87
CA GLU A 565 28.77 -7.86 -2.44
C GLU A 565 28.52 -8.98 -1.40
N GLU A 566 27.67 -8.69 -0.41
CA GLU A 566 27.28 -9.67 0.61
C GLU A 566 26.55 -10.86 -0.01
N ILE A 567 26.93 -12.04 0.45
CA ILE A 567 26.34 -13.32 0.03
C ILE A 567 25.12 -13.59 0.92
N ILE A 568 24.01 -13.96 0.30
CA ILE A 568 22.82 -14.44 1.02
C ILE A 568 22.37 -15.79 0.49
N SER A 569 21.67 -16.55 1.32
CA SER A 569 21.13 -17.85 0.92
C SER A 569 19.71 -17.72 0.41
N VAL A 570 19.44 -18.28 -0.78
CA VAL A 570 18.11 -18.41 -1.37
C VAL A 570 17.99 -19.76 -2.08
N GLY A 571 16.78 -20.31 -2.11
CA GLY A 571 16.44 -21.48 -2.92
C GLY A 571 16.24 -21.08 -4.37
N ILE A 572 17.02 -21.66 -5.27
CA ILE A 572 16.94 -21.44 -6.72
C ILE A 572 16.93 -22.77 -7.45
N LEU A 573 16.44 -22.77 -8.69
CA LEU A 573 16.50 -23.95 -9.54
C LEU A 573 17.96 -24.31 -9.84
N SER A 574 18.37 -25.51 -9.44
CA SER A 574 19.71 -26.05 -9.71
C SER A 574 19.89 -26.36 -11.18
N GLU A 575 21.05 -25.96 -11.70
CA GLU A 575 21.59 -26.27 -13.03
C GLU A 575 22.85 -27.15 -12.93
N GLY A 576 23.00 -27.91 -11.84
CA GLY A 576 24.16 -28.80 -11.64
C GLY A 576 25.27 -28.20 -10.78
N GLN A 577 25.09 -26.99 -10.23
CA GLN A 577 26.10 -26.34 -9.40
C GLN A 577 26.42 -27.20 -8.17
N PHE A 578 27.71 -27.27 -7.78
CA PHE A 578 28.16 -28.03 -6.61
C PHE A 578 27.79 -29.54 -6.63
N CYS A 579 27.59 -30.11 -7.82
CA CYS A 579 27.07 -31.46 -8.04
C CYS A 579 25.68 -31.70 -7.41
N VAL A 580 24.90 -30.64 -7.20
CA VAL A 580 23.48 -30.72 -6.87
C VAL A 580 22.71 -31.11 -8.14
N PRO A 581 21.82 -32.11 -8.12
CA PRO A 581 21.04 -32.51 -9.28
C PRO A 581 20.30 -31.35 -9.94
N GLU A 582 20.17 -31.40 -11.26
CA GLU A 582 19.40 -30.40 -12.02
C GLU A 582 17.89 -30.52 -11.75
N GLY A 583 17.19 -29.39 -11.84
CA GLY A 583 15.74 -29.38 -11.82
C GLY A 583 15.10 -29.56 -10.44
N ILE A 584 15.87 -29.38 -9.36
CA ILE A 584 15.36 -29.19 -8.00
C ILE A 584 15.62 -27.76 -7.53
N VAL A 585 14.73 -27.20 -6.72
CA VAL A 585 15.00 -25.91 -6.06
C VAL A 585 15.80 -26.18 -4.79
N PHE A 586 17.02 -25.66 -4.72
CA PHE A 586 17.97 -25.93 -3.64
C PHE A 586 18.52 -24.63 -3.07
N SER A 587 18.57 -24.49 -1.74
CA SER A 587 19.17 -23.32 -1.10
C SER A 587 20.67 -23.30 -1.30
N MET A 588 21.20 -22.21 -1.86
CA MET A 588 22.62 -22.04 -2.14
C MET A 588 23.02 -20.55 -2.07
N PRO A 589 24.33 -20.22 -1.97
CA PRO A 589 24.79 -18.84 -1.83
C PRO A 589 24.61 -18.08 -3.14
N VAL A 590 23.93 -16.94 -3.07
CA VAL A 590 23.77 -16.03 -4.20
C VAL A 590 24.18 -14.61 -3.82
N MET A 591 24.40 -13.82 -4.85
CA MET A 591 24.66 -12.40 -4.77
C MET A 591 23.72 -11.66 -5.71
N PHE A 592 23.14 -10.55 -5.26
CA PHE A 592 22.19 -9.77 -6.07
C PHE A 592 22.89 -8.56 -6.67
N ARG A 593 22.76 -8.38 -7.99
CA ARG A 593 23.36 -7.27 -8.75
C ARG A 593 22.43 -6.81 -9.85
N ASN A 594 22.22 -5.50 -9.96
CA ASN A 594 21.54 -4.85 -11.08
C ASN A 594 20.17 -5.47 -11.44
N GLY A 595 19.32 -5.81 -10.47
CA GLY A 595 18.02 -6.41 -10.76
C GLY A 595 18.02 -7.94 -10.91
N ASN A 596 19.20 -8.57 -10.88
CA ASN A 596 19.40 -10.01 -11.07
C ASN A 596 20.13 -10.61 -9.87
N TRP A 597 20.27 -11.94 -9.88
CA TRP A 597 21.10 -12.68 -8.94
C TRP A 597 22.04 -13.63 -9.67
N GLU A 598 23.17 -13.95 -9.03
CA GLU A 598 24.14 -14.92 -9.52
C GLU A 598 24.56 -15.87 -8.39
N VAL A 599 24.74 -17.15 -8.72
CA VAL A 599 25.23 -18.16 -7.77
C VAL A 599 26.72 -17.93 -7.54
N VAL A 600 27.13 -17.89 -6.27
CA VAL A 600 28.54 -17.73 -5.92
C VAL A 600 29.23 -19.09 -6.00
N THR A 601 29.74 -19.43 -7.18
CA THR A 601 30.35 -20.76 -7.47
C THR A 601 31.78 -20.92 -6.96
N GLU A 602 32.46 -19.83 -6.60
CA GLU A 602 33.85 -19.83 -6.08
C GLU A 602 33.97 -20.31 -4.62
N VAL A 603 32.89 -20.84 -4.04
CA VAL A 603 32.86 -21.38 -2.68
C VAL A 603 33.57 -22.72 -2.65
N GLU A 604 34.67 -22.81 -1.89
CA GLU A 604 35.38 -24.08 -1.66
C GLU A 604 34.51 -25.06 -0.85
N ILE A 605 34.26 -26.24 -1.40
CA ILE A 605 33.50 -27.32 -0.77
C ILE A 605 34.42 -28.51 -0.52
N ASN A 606 34.50 -28.95 0.73
CA ASN A 606 35.26 -30.15 1.11
C ASN A 606 34.43 -31.44 0.92
N GLU A 607 35.08 -32.60 0.96
CA GLU A 607 34.42 -33.90 0.77
C GLU A 607 33.27 -34.18 1.76
N ILE A 608 33.38 -33.68 2.99
CA ILE A 608 32.34 -33.85 4.02
C ILE A 608 31.10 -33.05 3.64
N THR A 609 31.28 -31.77 3.30
CA THR A 609 30.20 -30.89 2.84
C THR A 609 29.57 -31.46 1.57
N GLN A 610 30.37 -31.96 0.62
CA GLN A 610 29.85 -32.58 -0.60
C GLN A 610 28.92 -33.77 -0.33
N LYS A 611 29.30 -34.67 0.61
CA LYS A 611 28.44 -35.78 1.04
C LYS A 611 27.16 -35.30 1.72
N VAL A 612 27.23 -34.21 2.49
CA VAL A 612 26.04 -33.58 3.09
C VAL A 612 25.12 -33.04 2.01
N LEU A 613 25.65 -32.30 1.03
CA LEU A 613 24.84 -31.74 -0.08
C LEU A 613 24.13 -32.84 -0.87
N GLY A 614 24.79 -33.97 -1.15
CA GLY A 614 24.16 -35.13 -1.80
C GLY A 614 22.96 -35.66 -1.03
N ARG A 615 23.09 -35.81 0.29
CA ARG A 615 21.97 -36.25 1.16
C ARG A 615 20.81 -35.25 1.17
N LEU A 616 21.11 -33.96 1.30
CA LEU A 616 20.09 -32.90 1.29
C LEU A 616 19.36 -32.82 -0.06
N SER A 617 20.09 -33.04 -1.15
CA SER A 617 19.54 -33.06 -2.50
C SER A 617 18.59 -34.23 -2.71
N HIS A 618 18.92 -35.41 -2.18
CA HIS A 618 18.07 -36.59 -2.28
C HIS A 618 16.67 -36.37 -1.69
N GLU A 619 16.58 -35.72 -0.51
CA GLU A 619 15.29 -35.40 0.10
C GLU A 619 14.40 -34.58 -0.85
N LEU A 620 14.94 -33.53 -1.46
CA LEU A 620 14.21 -32.68 -2.40
C LEU A 620 13.84 -33.42 -3.70
N VAL A 621 14.69 -34.34 -4.17
CA VAL A 621 14.38 -35.22 -5.31
C VAL A 621 13.21 -36.14 -4.94
N GLN A 622 13.19 -36.74 -3.75
CA GLN A 622 12.08 -37.59 -3.30
C GLN A 622 10.78 -36.78 -3.19
N GLU A 623 10.82 -35.57 -2.62
CA GLU A 623 9.66 -34.66 -2.58
C GLU A 623 9.11 -34.38 -3.98
N LYS A 624 10.00 -34.09 -4.95
CA LYS A 624 9.63 -33.88 -6.36
C LYS A 624 8.92 -35.10 -6.94
N LEU A 625 9.51 -36.29 -6.80
CA LEU A 625 8.97 -37.53 -7.36
C LEU A 625 7.59 -37.87 -6.78
N VAL A 626 7.40 -37.67 -5.47
CA VAL A 626 6.10 -37.85 -4.81
C VAL A 626 5.08 -36.83 -5.32
N ALA A 627 5.46 -35.56 -5.44
CA ALA A 627 4.59 -34.49 -5.93
C ALA A 627 4.13 -34.70 -7.37
N LEU A 628 4.98 -35.30 -8.21
CA LEU A 628 4.69 -35.69 -9.58
C LEU A 628 3.99 -37.06 -9.68
N LYS A 629 3.76 -37.74 -8.55
CA LYS A 629 3.14 -39.07 -8.47
C LYS A 629 3.94 -40.15 -9.22
N GLU A 630 5.25 -39.95 -9.37
CA GLU A 630 6.18 -40.92 -9.94
C GLU A 630 6.54 -42.01 -8.92
N ILE A 631 6.55 -41.66 -7.64
CA ILE A 631 6.69 -42.60 -6.52
C ILE A 631 5.57 -42.40 -5.49
N SER A 632 5.21 -43.47 -4.77
CA SER A 632 4.18 -43.43 -3.73
C SER A 632 4.71 -43.01 -2.37
N GLU A 633 5.96 -43.37 -2.06
CA GLU A 633 6.60 -43.20 -0.75
C GLU A 633 8.05 -42.74 -0.95
N MET A 634 8.55 -41.91 -0.03
CA MET A 634 9.95 -41.47 -0.08
C MET A 634 10.89 -42.55 0.42
N HIS A 635 12.03 -42.70 -0.25
CA HIS A 635 13.06 -43.67 0.13
C HIS A 635 14.20 -42.99 0.92
N PRO A 636 14.72 -43.63 1.97
CA PRO A 636 15.85 -43.09 2.72
C PRO A 636 17.09 -42.97 1.82
N TYR A 637 17.98 -42.05 2.18
CA TYR A 637 19.26 -41.93 1.49
C TYR A 637 20.13 -43.16 1.79
N GLU A 638 20.35 -44.03 0.81
CA GLU A 638 21.31 -45.12 0.89
C GLU A 638 22.71 -44.53 0.65
N ALA A 639 23.50 -44.39 1.73
CA ALA A 639 24.90 -44.02 1.62
C ALA A 639 25.70 -45.29 1.27
N GLU A 640 26.21 -45.38 0.03
CA GLU A 640 27.23 -46.37 -0.35
C GLU A 640 28.54 -46.19 0.43
#